data_AF-A0A1H8GSK5-F1
#
_entry.id   AF-A0A1H8GSK5-F1
#
_cell.length_a   1.000
_cell.length_b   1.000
_cell.length_c   1.000
_cell.angle_alpha   90.00
_cell.angle_beta   90.00
_cell.angle_gamma   90.00
#
_symmetry.space_group_name_H-M   'P 1'
#
loop_
_entity.id
_entity.type
_entity.pdbx_description
1 polymer ?
#
loop_
_entity_poly.entity_id
_entity_poly.type
_entity_poly.pdbx_seq_one_letter_code
_entity_poly.pdbx_strand_id
1 'polypeptide(L)'
;MIRRGLLYSALLTAGLCGAISVNAAEIKIVNQDVGTGQGLDDPTPAAPVGGNPGTTFGQQALNVFTFAAQIHGSYLKSNVTIINNATFEPLECDATGGVLGSSGPLSVFTFNADATLPPGALADTWYAGPTADALAGEDLDPGNADIQSQFNGALGSPGCIEGSKWYMGLDHQVPAGQIDFLNVVLHEMGHGLGFLDLTDLQTGEDFPGGAGSYPNIYGTYVKHDGVLWNNLTPAQRVSAALDDGHLAFSGATVISEAPLALGLPDVYRVTAPAAAVGEYGFAQASFGPTATASNFTGSVVQAVPNDGCAAITNASAVAGKVALIDRGSCDFTVKSLNAQAAGATAVLLANNQAAGVTPGGTPASPVNIPVILVSQADGAKLKANLAGLTGSVGKGTGLAGTNADGVLIYAPAVLSPGSSFSHYDTRLTPNAIMEYAINQDLRGEIDLDLTPALFQDIGWGIDRSNQTLLTCDTGIPRLVPGGLVIGANVIANARIIAANAANVDVYRSGMTAYAAKLASDGLIDAAQASSLNICLSNANTQAQFTAWGAPPPPPGIELTNNVAKTAAGAAGSTKVYVLTVPTGQKTLGLRTFGGSGDVSISVTNPAGVVKDQPNKAGNSEAFTATNPAAGVWTLTVKGVKAYSGVSVLGTYSK
;
A
#
# COMPACT_ATOMS: atom_id res chain seq x y z
N MET A 1 -9.04 -1.16 -17.79
CA MET A 1 -7.94 -1.87 -18.51
C MET A 1 -7.81 -1.60 -20.02
N ILE A 2 -8.77 -0.96 -20.72
CA ILE A 2 -8.81 -0.96 -22.21
C ILE A 2 -7.90 0.06 -22.93
N ARG A 3 -7.20 0.98 -22.24
CA ARG A 3 -6.22 1.90 -22.92
C ARG A 3 -4.75 1.61 -22.65
N ARG A 4 -4.42 0.66 -21.76
CA ARG A 4 -3.03 0.41 -21.34
C ARG A 4 -2.30 -0.67 -22.16
N GLY A 5 -3.02 -1.43 -22.98
CA GLY A 5 -2.41 -2.43 -23.89
C GLY A 5 -1.59 -1.84 -25.05
N LEU A 6 -1.67 -0.52 -25.29
CA LEU A 6 -0.92 0.18 -26.34
C LEU A 6 0.29 0.98 -25.80
N LEU A 7 0.54 0.96 -24.49
CA LEU A 7 1.68 1.65 -23.87
C LEU A 7 2.99 0.85 -23.88
N TYR A 8 2.99 -0.39 -24.39
CA TYR A 8 4.21 -1.21 -24.49
C TYR A 8 5.18 -0.77 -25.61
N SER A 9 4.89 0.32 -26.34
CA SER A 9 5.72 0.80 -27.46
C SER A 9 5.74 2.32 -27.62
N ALA A 10 6.26 3.08 -26.65
CA ALA A 10 6.69 4.49 -26.80
C ALA A 10 7.39 4.94 -25.50
N LEU A 11 8.53 5.62 -25.44
CA LEU A 11 9.38 6.30 -26.42
C LEU A 11 10.75 6.50 -25.73
N LEU A 12 11.84 5.99 -26.32
CA LEU A 12 13.20 6.48 -26.04
C LEU A 12 13.33 7.85 -26.71
N THR A 13 13.52 8.93 -25.95
CA THR A 13 14.47 10.04 -26.22
C THR A 13 14.20 11.26 -25.32
N ALA A 14 15.08 11.47 -24.35
CA ALA A 14 15.56 12.78 -23.84
C ALA A 14 16.75 12.41 -22.92
N GLY A 15 18.01 12.71 -23.24
CA GLY A 15 18.55 14.03 -23.51
C GLY A 15 19.46 14.36 -22.32
N LEU A 16 20.78 14.19 -22.50
CA LEU A 16 21.82 14.35 -21.48
C LEU A 16 21.74 15.72 -20.78
N CYS A 17 21.56 15.69 -19.46
CA CYS A 17 22.06 16.71 -18.54
C CYS A 17 22.89 16.00 -17.46
N GLY A 18 24.04 16.60 -17.09
CA GLY A 18 25.14 15.98 -16.35
C GLY A 18 24.72 15.21 -15.10
N ALA A 19 25.12 13.93 -15.06
CA ALA A 19 24.83 13.03 -13.95
C ALA A 19 25.78 13.31 -12.77
N ILE A 20 25.23 13.85 -11.69
CA ILE A 20 25.69 13.45 -10.36
C ILE A 20 25.12 12.04 -10.17
N SER A 21 25.97 11.05 -9.93
CA SER A 21 25.56 9.66 -9.71
C SER A 21 24.85 9.54 -8.36
N VAL A 22 23.54 9.81 -8.32
CA VAL A 22 22.68 9.52 -7.18
C VAL A 22 22.08 8.12 -7.33
N ASN A 23 22.20 7.32 -6.26
CA ASN A 23 21.73 5.94 -6.22
C ASN A 23 20.21 5.88 -5.95
N ALA A 24 19.62 4.70 -6.11
CA ALA A 24 18.28 4.40 -5.60
C ALA A 24 18.26 4.62 -4.08
N ALA A 25 17.18 5.20 -3.56
CA ALA A 25 16.99 5.45 -2.14
C ALA A 25 16.86 4.13 -1.36
N GLU A 26 17.41 4.09 -0.16
CA GLU A 26 17.19 2.99 0.78
C GLU A 26 16.15 3.43 1.82
N ILE A 27 15.04 2.70 1.93
CA ILE A 27 14.06 2.87 3.00
C ILE A 27 14.22 1.69 3.97
N LYS A 28 14.66 1.97 5.19
CA LYS A 28 14.88 1.00 6.25
C LYS A 28 13.69 0.98 7.20
N ILE A 29 13.06 -0.18 7.32
CA ILE A 29 11.96 -0.41 8.27
C ILE A 29 12.52 -0.70 9.65
N VAL A 30 12.02 0.01 10.64
CA VAL A 30 12.28 -0.21 12.06
C VAL A 30 11.00 -0.70 12.71
N ASN A 31 11.00 -1.97 13.12
CA ASN A 31 9.90 -2.57 13.86
C ASN A 31 9.82 -1.96 15.27
N GLN A 32 8.73 -1.27 15.57
CA GLN A 32 8.45 -0.68 16.89
C GLN A 32 7.65 -1.62 17.81
N ASP A 33 7.13 -2.73 17.29
CA ASP A 33 6.38 -3.72 18.06
C ASP A 33 7.29 -4.74 18.80
N VAL A 34 8.61 -4.51 18.80
CA VAL A 34 9.60 -5.44 19.36
C VAL A 34 9.31 -5.76 20.84
N GLY A 35 9.11 -7.03 21.14
CA GLY A 35 8.87 -7.56 22.47
C GLY A 35 7.40 -7.55 22.90
N THR A 36 6.49 -7.06 22.05
CA THR A 36 5.04 -7.03 22.36
C THR A 36 4.37 -8.37 22.09
N GLY A 37 4.90 -9.17 21.16
CA GLY A 37 4.26 -10.39 20.66
C GLY A 37 2.99 -10.12 19.84
N GLN A 38 2.82 -8.89 19.36
CA GLN A 38 1.71 -8.43 18.53
C GLN A 38 2.24 -7.73 17.28
N GLY A 39 1.38 -7.42 16.31
CA GLY A 39 1.76 -6.63 15.14
C GLY A 39 2.86 -7.28 14.31
N LEU A 40 3.93 -6.53 14.05
CA LEU A 40 5.13 -7.02 13.37
C LEU A 40 5.88 -8.13 14.13
N ASP A 41 5.64 -8.24 15.43
CA ASP A 41 6.21 -9.25 16.33
C ASP A 41 5.27 -10.44 16.57
N ASP A 42 4.09 -10.46 15.96
CA ASP A 42 3.08 -11.49 16.19
C ASP A 42 3.56 -12.88 15.72
N PRO A 43 3.73 -13.86 16.64
CA PRO A 43 4.20 -15.20 16.32
C PRO A 43 3.08 -16.13 15.81
N THR A 44 1.84 -15.64 15.67
CA THR A 44 0.69 -16.43 15.24
C THR A 44 0.99 -17.10 13.90
N PRO A 45 0.94 -18.45 13.83
CA PRO A 45 1.25 -19.16 12.59
C PRO A 45 0.32 -18.74 11.44
N ALA A 46 0.91 -18.46 10.28
CA ALA A 46 0.22 -18.12 9.05
C ALA A 46 0.79 -18.93 7.89
N ALA A 47 -0.06 -19.40 6.98
CA ALA A 47 0.41 -20.02 5.75
C ALA A 47 0.88 -18.93 4.76
N PRO A 48 1.98 -19.14 4.01
CA PRO A 48 2.38 -18.25 2.92
C PRO A 48 1.20 -17.91 1.99
N VAL A 49 1.10 -16.66 1.56
CA VAL A 49 -0.06 -16.15 0.81
C VAL A 49 0.38 -15.13 -0.24
N GLY A 50 -0.15 -15.22 -1.46
CA GLY A 50 0.03 -14.21 -2.50
C GLY A 50 1.49 -13.83 -2.81
N GLY A 51 2.42 -14.79 -2.80
CA GLY A 51 3.85 -14.51 -2.98
C GLY A 51 4.59 -14.05 -1.72
N ASN A 52 3.91 -13.85 -0.59
CA ASN A 52 4.52 -13.60 0.70
C ASN A 52 4.92 -14.93 1.37
N PRO A 53 6.23 -15.21 1.54
CA PRO A 53 6.73 -16.46 2.11
C PRO A 53 6.67 -16.53 3.64
N GLY A 54 6.21 -15.46 4.32
CA GLY A 54 6.15 -15.41 5.78
C GLY A 54 5.27 -16.51 6.38
N THR A 55 5.70 -17.06 7.52
CA THR A 55 5.05 -18.18 8.21
C THR A 55 4.38 -17.81 9.53
N THR A 56 4.45 -16.54 9.91
CA THR A 56 3.68 -15.93 11.00
C THR A 56 3.05 -14.63 10.52
N PHE A 57 2.03 -14.14 11.24
CA PHE A 57 1.42 -12.84 10.93
C PHE A 57 2.48 -11.72 10.92
N GLY A 58 3.29 -11.62 11.98
CA GLY A 58 4.31 -10.57 12.08
C GLY A 58 5.37 -10.64 10.97
N GLN A 59 5.80 -11.85 10.59
CA GLN A 59 6.73 -12.02 9.46
C GLN A 59 6.09 -11.63 8.12
N GLN A 60 4.81 -11.98 7.91
CA GLN A 60 4.10 -11.57 6.70
C GLN A 60 3.94 -10.06 6.63
N ALA A 61 3.56 -9.42 7.73
CA ALA A 61 3.46 -7.97 7.81
C ALA A 61 4.80 -7.29 7.54
N LEU A 62 5.89 -7.72 8.19
CA LEU A 62 7.24 -7.17 7.95
C LEU A 62 7.69 -7.32 6.48
N ASN A 63 7.35 -8.45 5.84
CA ASN A 63 7.61 -8.65 4.42
C ASN A 63 6.85 -7.64 3.55
N VAL A 64 5.60 -7.31 3.87
CA VAL A 64 4.82 -6.27 3.15
C VAL A 64 5.49 -4.90 3.29
N PHE A 65 5.88 -4.50 4.51
CA PHE A 65 6.62 -3.24 4.72
C PHE A 65 7.92 -3.18 3.93
N THR A 66 8.70 -4.25 4.00
CA THR A 66 9.98 -4.33 3.29
C THR A 66 9.78 -4.29 1.78
N PHE A 67 8.70 -4.90 1.27
CA PHE A 67 8.36 -4.87 -0.14
C PHE A 67 7.94 -3.47 -0.60
N ALA A 68 7.08 -2.78 0.15
CA ALA A 68 6.67 -1.40 -0.14
C ALA A 68 7.86 -0.43 -0.12
N ALA A 69 8.74 -0.56 0.89
CA ALA A 69 9.99 0.19 0.98
C ALA A 69 10.90 -0.03 -0.23
N GLN A 70 10.97 -1.26 -0.73
CA GLN A 70 11.74 -1.60 -1.94
C GLN A 70 11.12 -1.01 -3.20
N ILE A 71 9.78 -0.95 -3.28
CA ILE A 71 9.10 -0.31 -4.41
C ILE A 71 9.45 1.18 -4.45
N HIS A 72 9.13 1.95 -3.40
CA HIS A 72 9.41 3.39 -3.36
C HIS A 72 10.90 3.69 -3.48
N GLY A 73 11.74 2.96 -2.74
CA GLY A 73 13.20 3.17 -2.76
C GLY A 73 13.84 2.93 -4.13
N SER A 74 13.29 2.04 -4.96
CA SER A 74 13.91 1.67 -6.24
C SER A 74 14.02 2.83 -7.25
N TYR A 75 12.99 3.70 -7.29
CA TYR A 75 12.87 4.77 -8.26
C TYR A 75 13.15 6.15 -7.67
N LEU A 76 13.07 6.33 -6.35
CA LEU A 76 13.49 7.56 -5.70
C LEU A 76 15.02 7.63 -5.66
N LYS A 77 15.58 8.83 -5.84
CA LYS A 77 17.02 9.08 -5.74
C LYS A 77 17.36 9.73 -4.41
N SER A 78 18.16 9.05 -3.61
CA SER A 78 18.76 9.59 -2.40
C SER A 78 20.05 8.84 -2.07
N ASN A 79 21.03 9.57 -1.54
CA ASN A 79 22.23 8.98 -0.94
C ASN A 79 22.12 8.87 0.59
N VAL A 80 20.98 9.27 1.15
CA VAL A 80 20.66 9.21 2.58
C VAL A 80 19.65 8.09 2.80
N THR A 81 19.93 7.21 3.76
CA THR A 81 19.00 6.13 4.14
C THR A 81 17.82 6.74 4.89
N ILE A 82 16.61 6.46 4.41
CA ILE A 82 15.35 6.89 5.03
C ILE A 82 14.97 5.85 6.07
N ILE A 83 14.76 6.26 7.32
CA ILE A 83 14.39 5.41 8.44
C ILE A 83 12.88 5.56 8.69
N ASN A 84 12.12 4.47 8.49
CA ASN A 84 10.70 4.42 8.74
C ASN A 84 10.37 3.51 9.94
N ASN A 85 9.84 4.09 11.01
CA ASN A 85 9.28 3.38 12.14
C ASN A 85 7.91 2.81 11.81
N ALA A 86 7.71 1.51 12.02
CA ALA A 86 6.45 0.83 11.75
C ALA A 86 5.89 0.14 13.00
N THR A 87 4.58 0.31 13.25
CA THR A 87 3.85 -0.33 14.36
C THR A 87 2.41 -0.70 13.97
N PHE A 88 1.86 -1.70 14.66
CA PHE A 88 0.43 -2.05 14.64
C PHE A 88 -0.35 -1.57 15.86
N GLU A 89 0.08 -0.50 16.55
CA GLU A 89 -0.73 0.12 17.58
C GLU A 89 -2.15 0.44 17.05
N PRO A 90 -3.23 0.13 17.79
CA PRO A 90 -4.60 0.35 17.34
C PRO A 90 -4.87 1.78 16.90
N LEU A 91 -5.68 1.93 15.84
CA LEU A 91 -6.17 3.21 15.35
C LEU A 91 -7.68 3.31 15.51
N GLU A 92 -8.20 4.54 15.48
CA GLU A 92 -9.63 4.84 15.61
C GLU A 92 -10.47 4.09 14.58
N CYS A 93 -11.53 3.43 15.05
CA CYS A 93 -12.46 2.66 14.24
C CYS A 93 -13.78 2.40 14.98
N ASP A 94 -14.83 2.15 14.21
CA ASP A 94 -16.10 1.61 14.65
C ASP A 94 -16.41 0.28 13.92
N ALA A 95 -17.58 -0.32 14.18
CA ALA A 95 -17.93 -1.61 13.59
C ALA A 95 -17.98 -1.63 12.04
N THR A 96 -18.13 -0.47 11.40
CA THR A 96 -18.38 -0.31 9.96
C THR A 96 -17.26 0.38 9.20
N GLY A 97 -16.42 1.16 9.86
CA GLY A 97 -15.32 1.90 9.23
C GLY A 97 -14.26 2.33 10.23
N GLY A 98 -13.14 2.84 9.73
CA GLY A 98 -12.05 3.28 10.59
C GLY A 98 -10.80 3.64 9.79
N VAL A 99 -9.82 4.17 10.51
CA VAL A 99 -8.49 4.49 9.97
C VAL A 99 -7.73 3.17 9.78
N LEU A 100 -7.25 2.93 8.57
CA LEU A 100 -6.50 1.72 8.19
C LEU A 100 -5.01 1.87 8.51
N GLY A 101 -4.47 3.04 8.23
CA GLY A 101 -3.11 3.44 8.53
C GLY A 101 -3.02 4.95 8.78
N SER A 102 -1.90 5.38 9.35
CA SER A 102 -1.54 6.77 9.48
C SER A 102 -0.02 6.88 9.44
N SER A 103 0.49 7.73 8.57
CA SER A 103 1.91 7.91 8.41
C SER A 103 2.25 9.33 7.99
N GLY A 104 3.44 9.78 8.38
CA GLY A 104 3.92 11.11 8.05
C GLY A 104 5.39 11.29 8.40
N PRO A 105 6.00 12.38 7.91
CA PRO A 105 7.35 12.73 8.28
C PRO A 105 7.42 13.16 9.75
N LEU A 106 8.49 12.79 10.45
CA LEU A 106 8.76 13.19 11.83
C LEU A 106 9.43 14.57 11.91
N SER A 107 9.99 15.04 10.81
CA SER A 107 10.67 16.33 10.69
C SER A 107 10.30 17.03 9.37
N VAL A 108 10.39 18.35 9.37
CA VAL A 108 10.28 19.18 8.17
C VAL A 108 11.39 20.22 8.19
N PHE A 109 11.90 20.57 7.02
CA PHE A 109 13.03 21.51 6.88
C PHE A 109 12.76 22.57 5.82
N THR A 110 13.41 23.73 6.00
CA THR A 110 13.48 24.80 5.01
C THR A 110 14.94 25.08 4.65
N PHE A 111 15.15 25.64 3.47
CA PHE A 111 16.44 26.17 3.03
C PHE A 111 16.36 27.69 2.96
N ASN A 112 17.23 28.39 3.68
CA ASN A 112 17.20 29.86 3.73
C ASN A 112 17.57 30.48 2.37
N ALA A 113 16.91 31.58 2.00
CA ALA A 113 17.19 32.32 0.77
C ALA A 113 18.61 32.91 0.66
N ASP A 114 19.31 33.11 1.79
CA ASP A 114 20.66 33.68 1.84
C ASP A 114 21.78 32.62 1.76
N ALA A 115 21.42 31.34 1.79
CA ALA A 115 22.34 30.21 1.63
C ALA A 115 22.42 29.74 0.17
N THR A 116 23.50 29.01 -0.17
CA THR A 116 23.54 28.27 -1.44
C THR A 116 22.52 27.15 -1.36
N LEU A 117 21.43 27.27 -2.12
CA LEU A 117 20.35 26.28 -2.14
C LEU A 117 20.84 24.95 -2.77
N PRO A 118 20.42 23.80 -2.23
CA PRO A 118 20.58 22.53 -2.94
C PRO A 118 19.90 22.56 -4.31
N PRO A 119 20.43 21.86 -5.33
CA PRO A 119 19.82 21.83 -6.66
C PRO A 119 18.37 21.34 -6.62
N GLY A 120 17.44 22.16 -7.12
CA GLY A 120 16.00 21.86 -7.14
C GLY A 120 15.23 22.30 -5.88
N ALA A 121 15.93 22.73 -4.81
CA ALA A 121 15.28 23.29 -3.64
C ALA A 121 14.80 24.73 -3.89
N LEU A 122 13.65 25.06 -3.32
CA LEU A 122 13.11 26.41 -3.23
C LEU A 122 13.51 27.01 -1.89
N ALA A 123 13.92 28.28 -1.91
CA ALA A 123 14.15 29.02 -0.68
C ALA A 123 12.85 29.19 0.11
N ASP A 124 12.96 29.26 1.43
CA ASP A 124 11.87 29.66 2.33
C ASP A 124 10.60 28.84 2.04
N THR A 125 10.78 27.53 1.88
CA THR A 125 9.73 26.55 1.57
C THR A 125 9.93 25.30 2.41
N TRP A 126 8.87 24.79 3.03
CA TRP A 126 8.91 23.55 3.82
C TRP A 126 8.91 22.29 2.96
N TYR A 127 9.82 21.38 3.28
CA TYR A 127 9.93 20.04 2.73
C TYR A 127 9.80 19.00 3.85
N ALA A 128 9.17 17.86 3.55
CA ALA A 128 9.22 16.68 4.42
C ALA A 128 10.67 16.20 4.58
N GLY A 129 11.04 15.76 5.80
CA GLY A 129 12.40 15.30 6.17
C GLY A 129 13.09 14.48 5.08
N PRO A 130 12.53 13.33 4.67
CA PRO A 130 13.12 12.48 3.64
C PRO A 130 13.44 13.19 2.31
N THR A 131 12.57 14.12 1.88
CA THR A 131 12.79 14.89 0.63
C THR A 131 13.88 15.93 0.83
N ALA A 132 13.91 16.59 1.99
CA ALA A 132 14.93 17.56 2.34
C ALA A 132 16.32 16.93 2.44
N ASP A 133 16.43 15.74 3.06
CA ASP A 133 17.69 15.00 3.16
C ASP A 133 18.20 14.58 1.78
N ALA A 134 17.29 14.13 0.90
CA ALA A 134 17.64 13.77 -0.47
C ALA A 134 18.16 14.98 -1.26
N LEU A 135 17.56 16.16 -1.08
CA LEU A 135 18.01 17.42 -1.69
C LEU A 135 19.36 17.87 -1.13
N ALA A 136 19.53 17.84 0.19
CA ALA A 136 20.76 18.26 0.87
C ALA A 136 21.93 17.28 0.62
N GLY A 137 21.63 15.99 0.40
CA GLY A 137 22.61 14.93 0.29
C GLY A 137 23.21 14.50 1.64
N GLU A 138 22.59 14.90 2.75
CA GLU A 138 22.96 14.55 4.12
C GLU A 138 21.70 14.38 4.99
N ASP A 139 21.83 13.64 6.09
CA ASP A 139 20.78 13.47 7.10
C ASP A 139 20.71 14.75 7.96
N LEU A 140 19.60 15.48 7.86
CA LEU A 140 19.37 16.74 8.57
C LEU A 140 18.87 16.54 10.01
N ASP A 141 18.49 15.31 10.42
CA ASP A 141 18.10 14.96 11.79
C ASP A 141 18.82 13.70 12.32
N PRO A 142 20.17 13.74 12.42
CA PRO A 142 20.95 12.54 12.64
C PRO A 142 20.64 11.84 13.96
N GLY A 143 20.31 10.56 13.85
CA GLY A 143 20.03 9.67 14.98
C GLY A 143 18.54 9.53 15.31
N ASN A 144 17.67 10.25 14.60
CA ASN A 144 16.22 10.10 14.67
C ASN A 144 15.71 9.31 13.46
N ALA A 145 14.43 8.94 13.49
CA ALA A 145 13.76 8.35 12.34
C ALA A 145 13.10 9.46 11.52
N ASP A 146 12.94 9.23 10.22
CA ASP A 146 12.39 10.24 9.30
C ASP A 146 10.87 10.12 9.15
N ILE A 147 10.36 8.88 9.25
CA ILE A 147 8.94 8.55 9.05
C ILE A 147 8.44 7.75 10.24
N GLN A 148 7.21 8.04 10.67
CA GLN A 148 6.44 7.20 11.57
C GLN A 148 5.21 6.69 10.82
N SER A 149 5.05 5.37 10.74
CA SER A 149 3.89 4.71 10.16
C SER A 149 3.21 3.78 11.18
N GLN A 150 1.90 3.95 11.36
CA GLN A 150 1.05 3.18 12.24
C GLN A 150 -0.08 2.53 11.42
N PHE A 151 -0.41 1.28 11.71
CA PHE A 151 -1.48 0.54 11.01
C PHE A 151 -2.41 -0.10 12.02
N ASN A 152 -3.69 -0.22 11.66
CA ASN A 152 -4.70 -0.59 12.64
C ASN A 152 -4.59 -2.07 13.06
N GLY A 153 -3.95 -2.32 14.21
CA GLY A 153 -3.86 -3.65 14.81
C GLY A 153 -5.17 -4.17 15.40
N ALA A 154 -6.21 -3.33 15.54
CA ALA A 154 -7.53 -3.75 16.02
C ALA A 154 -8.46 -4.21 14.88
N LEU A 155 -8.06 -4.05 13.61
CA LEU A 155 -8.87 -4.37 12.44
C LEU A 155 -9.47 -5.78 12.51
N GLY A 156 -10.78 -5.87 12.27
CA GLY A 156 -11.54 -7.13 12.26
C GLY A 156 -12.08 -7.54 13.62
N SER A 157 -11.65 -6.88 14.71
CA SER A 157 -12.15 -7.11 16.06
C SER A 157 -13.57 -6.58 16.24
N PRO A 158 -14.34 -7.05 17.25
CA PRO A 158 -15.65 -6.48 17.57
C PRO A 158 -15.57 -4.97 17.74
N GLY A 159 -16.39 -4.23 16.99
CA GLY A 159 -16.38 -2.77 17.03
C GLY A 159 -15.25 -2.08 16.25
N CYS A 160 -14.46 -2.79 15.45
CA CYS A 160 -13.41 -2.21 14.59
C CYS A 160 -13.37 -2.88 13.21
N ILE A 161 -14.10 -2.31 12.25
CA ILE A 161 -14.29 -2.85 10.89
C ILE A 161 -14.59 -4.34 10.98
N GLU A 162 -15.67 -4.67 11.71
CA GLU A 162 -15.86 -5.99 12.30
C GLU A 162 -15.92 -7.10 11.23
N GLY A 163 -15.13 -8.16 11.44
CA GLY A 163 -15.07 -9.29 10.51
C GLY A 163 -14.19 -9.06 9.26
N SER A 164 -13.64 -7.87 9.06
CA SER A 164 -12.62 -7.62 8.03
C SER A 164 -11.28 -8.28 8.39
N LYS A 165 -10.40 -8.41 7.40
CA LYS A 165 -9.04 -8.95 7.59
C LYS A 165 -8.06 -8.28 6.65
N TRP A 166 -6.81 -8.18 7.09
CA TRP A 166 -5.69 -7.86 6.22
C TRP A 166 -5.40 -9.01 5.26
N TYR A 167 -5.27 -8.68 3.99
CA TYR A 167 -4.64 -9.53 3.00
C TYR A 167 -3.14 -9.21 2.94
N MET A 168 -2.32 -10.18 3.34
CA MET A 168 -0.86 -10.03 3.46
C MET A 168 -0.09 -10.48 2.20
N GLY A 169 -0.78 -10.74 1.09
CA GLY A 169 -0.14 -11.10 -0.18
C GLY A 169 0.55 -9.89 -0.84
N LEU A 170 1.47 -10.18 -1.76
CA LEU A 170 2.24 -9.20 -2.52
C LEU A 170 1.83 -9.15 -4.01
N ASP A 171 0.78 -9.88 -4.40
CA ASP A 171 0.34 -10.09 -5.79
C ASP A 171 -1.06 -9.52 -6.08
N HIS A 172 -1.63 -8.80 -5.12
CA HIS A 172 -2.96 -8.21 -5.18
C HIS A 172 -4.10 -9.22 -5.46
N GLN A 173 -3.92 -10.52 -5.18
CA GLN A 173 -5.00 -11.50 -5.30
C GLN A 173 -5.89 -11.50 -4.05
N VAL A 174 -6.48 -10.34 -3.76
CA VAL A 174 -7.23 -10.05 -2.52
C VAL A 174 -8.55 -10.86 -2.49
N PRO A 175 -8.74 -11.76 -1.50
CA PRO A 175 -10.00 -12.44 -1.33
C PRO A 175 -11.13 -11.48 -0.92
N ALA A 176 -12.37 -11.80 -1.31
CA ALA A 176 -13.53 -11.01 -0.91
C ALA A 176 -13.62 -10.83 0.61
N GLY A 177 -13.88 -9.59 1.06
CA GLY A 177 -13.95 -9.23 2.47
C GLY A 177 -12.60 -8.95 3.15
N GLN A 178 -11.50 -8.99 2.40
CA GLN A 178 -10.17 -8.59 2.90
C GLN A 178 -9.75 -7.23 2.32
N ILE A 179 -8.79 -6.60 3.00
CA ILE A 179 -8.21 -5.31 2.65
C ILE A 179 -6.75 -5.55 2.28
N ASP A 180 -6.33 -5.07 1.11
CA ASP A 180 -4.97 -5.22 0.62
C ASP A 180 -3.99 -4.42 1.49
N PHE A 181 -3.21 -5.10 2.32
CA PHE A 181 -2.30 -4.43 3.23
C PHE A 181 -1.14 -3.76 2.49
N LEU A 182 -0.70 -4.30 1.35
CA LEU A 182 0.38 -3.70 0.57
C LEU A 182 -0.03 -2.33 0.02
N ASN A 183 -1.25 -2.21 -0.51
CA ASN A 183 -1.75 -0.93 -1.00
C ASN A 183 -1.82 0.13 0.12
N VAL A 184 -2.26 -0.26 1.33
CA VAL A 184 -2.28 0.66 2.48
C VAL A 184 -0.86 1.06 2.86
N VAL A 185 0.10 0.14 2.95
CA VAL A 185 1.48 0.49 3.30
C VAL A 185 2.14 1.41 2.26
N LEU A 186 1.92 1.18 0.97
CA LEU A 186 2.42 2.06 -0.09
C LEU A 186 1.81 3.47 0.01
N HIS A 187 0.50 3.56 0.25
CA HIS A 187 -0.20 4.83 0.49
C HIS A 187 0.41 5.59 1.68
N GLU A 188 0.50 4.94 2.84
CA GLU A 188 1.00 5.56 4.07
C GLU A 188 2.47 5.96 3.95
N MET A 189 3.30 5.15 3.28
CA MET A 189 4.67 5.55 2.96
C MET A 189 4.69 6.79 2.06
N GLY A 190 3.72 6.95 1.16
CA GLY A 190 3.62 8.13 0.31
C GLY A 190 3.46 9.43 1.10
N HIS A 191 2.65 9.43 2.16
CA HIS A 191 2.59 10.56 3.08
C HIS A 191 3.95 10.81 3.77
N GLY A 192 4.58 9.78 4.33
CA GLY A 192 5.91 9.91 4.94
C GLY A 192 6.97 10.50 4.00
N LEU A 193 6.87 10.22 2.70
CA LEU A 193 7.77 10.69 1.65
C LEU A 193 7.45 12.10 1.13
N GLY A 194 6.40 12.76 1.63
CA GLY A 194 6.08 14.15 1.30
C GLY A 194 4.81 14.37 0.47
N PHE A 195 3.99 13.33 0.24
CA PHE A 195 2.64 13.53 -0.28
C PHE A 195 1.73 14.04 0.85
N LEU A 196 1.94 15.27 1.30
CA LEU A 196 1.07 15.93 2.27
C LEU A 196 1.22 17.44 2.19
N ASP A 197 0.18 18.12 2.63
CA ASP A 197 0.24 19.55 2.92
C ASP A 197 0.48 19.80 4.40
N LEU A 198 1.10 20.95 4.68
CA LEU A 198 1.43 21.38 6.04
C LEU A 198 0.60 22.59 6.47
N THR A 199 -0.28 23.11 5.62
CA THR A 199 -1.12 24.27 5.93
C THR A 199 -2.13 23.90 7.02
N ASP A 200 -2.31 24.76 8.02
CA ASP A 200 -3.42 24.58 8.96
C ASP A 200 -4.73 24.91 8.23
N LEU A 201 -5.49 23.89 7.83
CA LEU A 201 -6.74 24.07 7.07
C LEU A 201 -7.89 24.69 7.90
N GLN A 202 -7.74 24.86 9.21
CA GLN A 202 -8.73 25.57 10.04
C GLN A 202 -8.50 27.09 10.02
N THR A 203 -7.25 27.52 9.96
CA THR A 203 -6.87 28.94 9.97
C THR A 203 -6.45 29.47 8.60
N GLY A 204 -5.99 28.59 7.72
CA GLY A 204 -5.37 28.86 6.42
C GLY A 204 -3.91 29.32 6.53
N GLU A 205 -3.33 29.33 7.73
CA GLU A 205 -1.98 29.80 7.95
C GLU A 205 -0.95 28.76 7.51
N ASP A 206 0.13 29.26 6.92
CA ASP A 206 1.30 28.45 6.57
C ASP A 206 2.00 27.93 7.84
N PHE A 207 2.52 26.70 7.81
CA PHE A 207 3.25 26.10 8.93
C PHE A 207 4.48 26.93 9.34
N PRO A 208 4.80 27.04 10.64
CA PRO A 208 4.07 26.51 11.81
C PRO A 208 2.96 27.42 12.34
N GLY A 209 2.75 28.57 11.70
CA GLY A 209 1.86 29.65 12.14
C GLY A 209 2.66 30.80 12.77
N GLY A 210 2.44 32.02 12.30
CA GLY A 210 3.09 33.22 12.84
C GLY A 210 4.46 33.54 12.22
N ALA A 211 5.39 34.06 13.01
CA ALA A 211 6.71 34.45 12.51
C ALA A 211 7.54 33.23 12.12
N GLY A 212 8.12 33.24 10.92
CA GLY A 212 8.84 32.09 10.36
C GLY A 212 7.95 31.07 9.65
N SER A 213 6.68 31.44 9.38
CA SER A 213 5.81 30.68 8.49
C SER A 213 6.22 30.84 7.03
N TYR A 214 6.22 29.72 6.32
CA TYR A 214 6.59 29.64 4.92
C TYR A 214 5.65 28.70 4.18
N PRO A 215 5.42 28.89 2.87
CA PRO A 215 4.73 27.90 2.07
C PRO A 215 5.40 26.53 2.15
N ASN A 216 4.64 25.47 1.87
CA ASN A 216 5.20 24.13 1.73
C ASN A 216 5.28 23.73 0.25
N ILE A 217 6.17 22.78 -0.05
CA ILE A 217 6.45 22.40 -1.43
C ILE A 217 5.23 21.76 -2.13
N TYR A 218 4.39 21.03 -1.40
CA TYR A 218 3.17 20.43 -1.94
C TYR A 218 2.18 21.51 -2.41
N GLY A 219 1.86 22.46 -1.52
CA GLY A 219 0.96 23.58 -1.81
C GLY A 219 1.45 24.49 -2.94
N THR A 220 2.77 24.56 -3.18
CA THR A 220 3.36 25.33 -4.28
C THR A 220 2.82 24.95 -5.66
N TYR A 221 2.38 23.69 -5.81
CA TYR A 221 1.84 23.18 -7.07
C TYR A 221 0.32 23.05 -7.07
N VAL A 222 -0.39 23.50 -6.04
CA VAL A 222 -1.86 23.43 -5.99
C VAL A 222 -2.49 24.75 -6.44
N LYS A 223 -3.61 24.66 -7.15
CA LYS A 223 -4.44 25.79 -7.57
C LYS A 223 -5.90 25.60 -7.14
N HIS A 224 -6.56 26.73 -6.91
CA HIS A 224 -8.01 26.86 -6.77
C HIS A 224 -8.49 27.91 -7.77
N ASP A 225 -9.32 27.50 -8.72
CA ASP A 225 -9.91 28.35 -9.77
C ASP A 225 -8.92 29.30 -10.47
N GLY A 226 -7.77 28.77 -10.88
CA GLY A 226 -6.72 29.52 -11.59
C GLY A 226 -5.73 30.26 -10.68
N VAL A 227 -5.94 30.28 -9.37
CA VAL A 227 -5.05 30.95 -8.40
C VAL A 227 -4.21 29.92 -7.65
N LEU A 228 -2.89 30.10 -7.65
CA LEU A 228 -1.98 29.26 -6.86
C LEU A 228 -2.29 29.36 -5.36
N TRP A 229 -2.24 28.23 -4.67
CA TRP A 229 -2.49 28.13 -3.22
C TRP A 229 -1.67 29.13 -2.41
N ASN A 230 -0.38 29.28 -2.75
CA ASN A 230 0.53 30.20 -2.08
C ASN A 230 0.16 31.68 -2.29
N ASN A 231 -0.67 32.00 -3.29
CA ASN A 231 -1.17 33.36 -3.55
C ASN A 231 -2.55 33.63 -2.92
N LEU A 232 -3.20 32.62 -2.34
CA LEU A 232 -4.44 32.79 -1.60
C LEU A 232 -4.15 33.37 -0.21
N THR A 233 -5.05 34.22 0.28
CA THR A 233 -5.07 34.61 1.69
C THR A 233 -5.46 33.42 2.58
N PRO A 234 -5.13 33.43 3.88
CA PRO A 234 -5.53 32.36 4.80
C PRO A 234 -7.04 32.07 4.77
N ALA A 235 -7.89 33.10 4.79
CA ALA A 235 -9.35 32.93 4.68
C ALA A 235 -9.80 32.28 3.35
N GLN A 236 -9.10 32.56 2.25
CA GLN A 236 -9.38 31.92 0.96
C GLN A 236 -8.93 30.46 0.96
N ARG A 237 -7.79 30.12 1.58
CA ARG A 237 -7.33 28.74 1.73
C ARG A 237 -8.32 27.87 2.50
N VAL A 238 -8.84 28.38 3.63
CA VAL A 238 -9.91 27.70 4.40
C VAL A 238 -11.14 27.42 3.54
N SER A 239 -11.53 28.39 2.70
CA SER A 239 -12.68 28.22 1.81
C SER A 239 -12.40 27.22 0.68
N ALA A 240 -11.22 27.30 0.08
CA ALA A 240 -10.80 26.44 -1.03
C ALA A 240 -10.61 24.97 -0.62
N ALA A 241 -10.15 24.71 0.61
CA ALA A 241 -10.03 23.36 1.17
C ALA A 241 -11.38 22.63 1.35
N LEU A 242 -12.49 23.38 1.24
CA LEU A 242 -13.87 22.88 1.36
C LEU A 242 -14.65 22.97 0.05
N ASP A 243 -13.97 23.28 -1.07
CA ASP A 243 -14.61 23.52 -2.35
C ASP A 243 -14.39 22.35 -3.33
N ASP A 244 -15.30 21.38 -3.21
CA ASP A 244 -15.25 20.11 -3.95
C ASP A 244 -15.20 20.33 -5.47
N GLY A 245 -14.09 19.89 -6.09
CA GLY A 245 -13.88 19.92 -7.54
C GLY A 245 -13.16 21.14 -8.10
N HIS A 246 -12.82 22.10 -7.25
CA HIS A 246 -12.14 23.32 -7.68
C HIS A 246 -10.66 23.34 -7.31
N LEU A 247 -10.23 22.45 -6.42
CA LEU A 247 -8.84 22.31 -6.01
C LEU A 247 -8.10 21.27 -6.86
N ALA A 248 -6.95 21.64 -7.44
CA ALA A 248 -6.17 20.76 -8.30
C ALA A 248 -4.66 20.92 -8.17
N PHE A 249 -3.94 19.80 -8.26
CA PHE A 249 -2.50 19.74 -8.40
C PHE A 249 -2.10 20.01 -9.84
N SER A 250 -1.21 20.98 -10.02
CA SER A 250 -0.82 21.61 -11.28
C SER A 250 0.68 21.48 -11.57
N GLY A 251 1.37 20.59 -10.86
CA GLY A 251 2.77 20.25 -11.10
C GLY A 251 3.01 19.77 -12.53
N ALA A 252 4.12 20.21 -13.14
CA ALA A 252 4.36 20.02 -14.57
C ALA A 252 4.48 18.53 -14.95
N THR A 253 5.08 17.72 -14.08
CA THR A 253 5.24 16.28 -14.30
C THR A 253 3.89 15.58 -14.21
N VAL A 254 3.12 15.84 -13.15
CA VAL A 254 1.76 15.29 -12.97
C VAL A 254 0.88 15.62 -14.18
N ILE A 255 0.86 16.86 -14.65
CA ILE A 255 0.06 17.28 -15.80
C ILE A 255 0.49 16.55 -17.08
N SER A 256 1.80 16.38 -17.28
CA SER A 256 2.33 15.70 -18.46
C SER A 256 2.03 14.20 -18.48
N GLU A 257 1.96 13.56 -17.31
CA GLU A 257 1.74 12.12 -17.16
C GLU A 257 0.26 11.75 -16.95
N ALA A 258 -0.61 12.71 -16.59
CA ALA A 258 -2.04 12.49 -16.39
C ALA A 258 -2.73 11.75 -17.56
N PRO A 259 -2.48 12.06 -18.84
CA PRO A 259 -3.08 11.32 -19.96
C PRO A 259 -2.63 9.86 -20.08
N LEU A 260 -1.52 9.48 -19.43
CA LEU A 260 -0.98 8.12 -19.42
C LEU A 260 -1.60 7.28 -18.29
N ALA A 261 -1.84 7.91 -17.14
CA ALA A 261 -2.40 7.27 -15.96
C ALA A 261 -3.93 7.20 -15.98
N LEU A 262 -4.59 8.28 -16.41
CA LEU A 262 -6.02 8.51 -16.26
C LEU A 262 -6.83 8.16 -17.52
N GLY A 263 -8.04 7.65 -17.30
CA GLY A 263 -9.05 7.33 -18.29
C GLY A 263 -10.09 8.43 -18.46
N LEU A 264 -11.12 8.11 -19.26
CA LEU A 264 -12.29 8.99 -19.42
C LEU A 264 -13.22 8.85 -18.19
N PRO A 265 -13.81 9.95 -17.69
CA PRO A 265 -14.72 9.91 -16.54
C PRO A 265 -15.97 9.10 -16.87
N ASP A 266 -16.54 8.44 -15.85
CA ASP A 266 -17.90 7.94 -15.92
C ASP A 266 -18.89 9.08 -15.67
N VAL A 267 -19.83 9.26 -16.58
CA VAL A 267 -20.81 10.35 -16.53
C VAL A 267 -22.21 9.83 -16.83
N TYR A 268 -23.21 10.48 -16.24
CA TYR A 268 -24.59 10.38 -16.68
C TYR A 268 -24.79 11.42 -17.80
N ARG A 269 -24.96 10.95 -19.03
CA ARG A 269 -25.10 11.79 -20.22
C ARG A 269 -26.57 12.01 -20.54
N VAL A 270 -27.02 13.25 -20.52
CA VAL A 270 -28.39 13.63 -20.90
C VAL A 270 -28.41 14.17 -22.32
N THR A 271 -29.35 13.66 -23.13
CA THR A 271 -29.47 14.00 -24.57
C THR A 271 -30.72 14.82 -24.88
N ALA A 272 -31.69 14.87 -23.97
CA ALA A 272 -32.88 15.70 -24.07
C ALA A 272 -33.47 15.93 -22.66
N PRO A 273 -34.24 17.02 -22.45
CA PRO A 273 -34.45 18.14 -23.37
C PRO A 273 -33.20 19.03 -23.51
N ALA A 274 -33.17 19.91 -24.52
CA ALA A 274 -32.00 20.75 -24.84
C ALA A 274 -31.42 21.53 -23.64
N ALA A 275 -32.29 22.02 -22.74
CA ALA A 275 -31.89 22.76 -21.55
C ALA A 275 -31.18 21.90 -20.46
N ALA A 276 -31.30 20.58 -20.55
CA ALA A 276 -30.64 19.61 -19.66
C ALA A 276 -29.53 18.82 -20.36
N VAL A 277 -29.22 19.08 -21.63
CA VAL A 277 -28.13 18.37 -22.32
C VAL A 277 -26.81 18.63 -21.60
N GLY A 278 -26.08 17.57 -21.30
CA GLY A 278 -24.82 17.65 -20.56
C GLY A 278 -24.28 16.30 -20.13
N GLU A 279 -23.04 16.33 -19.63
CA GLU A 279 -22.38 15.23 -18.93
C GLU A 279 -22.40 15.58 -17.44
N TYR A 280 -22.94 14.67 -16.62
CA TYR A 280 -23.14 14.87 -15.20
C TYR A 280 -22.31 13.83 -14.42
N GLY A 281 -21.43 14.29 -13.54
CA GLY A 281 -20.71 13.39 -12.63
C GLY A 281 -21.68 12.69 -11.69
N PHE A 282 -21.37 11.45 -11.29
CA PHE A 282 -22.20 10.70 -10.37
C PHE A 282 -21.37 9.83 -9.42
N ALA A 283 -21.92 9.58 -8.23
CA ALA A 283 -21.46 8.54 -7.31
C ALA A 283 -22.25 7.25 -7.56
N GLN A 284 -21.54 6.13 -7.74
CA GLN A 284 -22.13 4.79 -7.86
C GLN A 284 -22.54 4.29 -6.47
N ALA A 285 -23.76 3.76 -6.31
CA ALA A 285 -24.14 3.15 -5.04
C ALA A 285 -23.28 1.92 -4.72
N SER A 286 -22.98 1.70 -3.43
CA SER A 286 -22.21 0.53 -2.96
C SER A 286 -23.02 -0.77 -2.93
N PHE A 287 -24.23 -0.75 -3.47
CA PHE A 287 -25.17 -1.87 -3.56
C PHE A 287 -25.85 -1.88 -4.92
N GLY A 288 -26.39 -3.05 -5.28
CA GLY A 288 -26.95 -3.29 -6.61
C GLY A 288 -25.87 -3.40 -7.69
N PRO A 289 -26.28 -3.66 -8.95
CA PRO A 289 -25.34 -3.76 -10.05
C PRO A 289 -24.72 -2.39 -10.39
N THR A 290 -23.46 -2.39 -10.82
CA THR A 290 -22.78 -1.21 -11.36
C THR A 290 -23.54 -0.65 -12.56
N ALA A 291 -23.69 0.67 -12.63
CA ALA A 291 -24.33 1.33 -13.75
C ALA A 291 -23.43 1.31 -15.00
N THR A 292 -24.02 1.00 -16.15
CA THR A 292 -23.37 0.94 -17.46
C THR A 292 -24.31 1.51 -18.51
N ALA A 293 -23.78 1.77 -19.71
CA ALA A 293 -24.59 2.19 -20.85
C ALA A 293 -25.72 1.19 -21.21
N SER A 294 -25.56 -0.09 -20.88
CA SER A 294 -26.55 -1.12 -21.20
C SER A 294 -27.67 -1.25 -20.17
N ASN A 295 -27.41 -0.94 -18.90
CA ASN A 295 -28.40 -1.12 -17.81
C ASN A 295 -28.90 0.20 -17.22
N PHE A 296 -28.28 1.34 -17.52
CA PHE A 296 -28.68 2.67 -17.07
C PHE A 296 -28.89 3.57 -18.27
N THR A 297 -30.04 3.43 -18.93
CA THR A 297 -30.41 4.21 -20.12
C THR A 297 -31.92 4.33 -20.26
N GLY A 298 -32.38 5.47 -20.77
CA GLY A 298 -33.77 5.69 -21.16
C GLY A 298 -34.37 6.96 -20.60
N SER A 299 -35.69 7.04 -20.72
CA SER A 299 -36.47 8.16 -20.18
C SER A 299 -36.42 8.18 -18.65
N VAL A 300 -36.40 9.38 -18.10
CA VAL A 300 -36.38 9.62 -16.66
C VAL A 300 -37.74 10.12 -16.19
N VAL A 301 -38.22 9.56 -15.08
CA VAL A 301 -39.51 9.93 -14.48
C VAL A 301 -39.32 10.13 -12.99
N GLN A 302 -39.84 11.23 -12.45
CA GLN A 302 -39.87 11.47 -11.01
C GLN A 302 -40.81 10.46 -10.34
N ALA A 303 -40.30 9.79 -9.31
CA ALA A 303 -41.12 8.91 -8.48
C ALA A 303 -42.08 9.73 -7.59
N VAL A 304 -43.22 9.14 -7.22
CA VAL A 304 -44.17 9.75 -6.26
C VAL A 304 -44.42 8.75 -5.12
N PRO A 305 -44.09 9.07 -3.85
CA PRO A 305 -43.47 10.32 -3.39
C PRO A 305 -42.06 10.51 -3.97
N ASN A 306 -41.65 11.78 -4.09
CA ASN A 306 -40.37 12.15 -4.71
C ASN A 306 -39.16 11.60 -3.95
N ASP A 307 -39.27 11.44 -2.64
CA ASP A 307 -38.23 10.87 -1.80
C ASP A 307 -38.17 9.33 -1.83
N GLY A 308 -39.14 8.65 -2.45
CA GLY A 308 -39.20 7.19 -2.52
C GLY A 308 -39.25 6.47 -1.17
N CYS A 309 -39.61 7.17 -0.09
CA CYS A 309 -39.62 6.57 1.26
C CYS A 309 -40.86 5.71 1.53
N ALA A 310 -41.92 5.89 0.75
CA ALA A 310 -43.07 5.01 0.70
C ALA A 310 -43.19 4.36 -0.69
N ALA A 311 -44.11 3.39 -0.80
CA ALA A 311 -44.41 2.74 -2.07
C ALA A 311 -44.73 3.76 -3.16
N ILE A 312 -44.13 3.58 -4.35
CA ILE A 312 -44.28 4.52 -5.46
C ILE A 312 -45.69 4.40 -6.07
N THR A 313 -46.48 5.47 -5.95
CA THR A 313 -47.90 5.50 -6.34
C THR A 313 -48.11 5.72 -7.84
N ASN A 314 -47.12 6.27 -8.55
CA ASN A 314 -47.13 6.44 -10.01
C ASN A 314 -46.38 5.32 -10.75
N ALA A 315 -46.44 4.08 -10.25
CA ALA A 315 -45.69 2.94 -10.78
C ALA A 315 -45.85 2.74 -12.30
N SER A 316 -47.04 2.94 -12.86
CA SER A 316 -47.26 2.83 -14.32
C SER A 316 -46.46 3.84 -15.15
N ALA A 317 -46.13 5.00 -14.58
CA ALA A 317 -45.31 6.00 -15.26
C ALA A 317 -43.81 5.68 -15.19
N VAL A 318 -43.38 5.04 -14.09
CA VAL A 318 -41.98 4.68 -13.77
C VAL A 318 -41.57 3.34 -14.39
N ALA A 319 -42.51 2.40 -14.55
CA ALA A 319 -42.23 1.07 -15.08
C ALA A 319 -41.49 1.12 -16.43
N GLY A 320 -40.37 0.40 -16.53
CA GLY A 320 -39.52 0.36 -17.72
C GLY A 320 -38.61 1.59 -17.92
N LYS A 321 -38.54 2.50 -16.95
CA LYS A 321 -37.80 3.77 -17.04
C LYS A 321 -36.86 3.97 -15.85
N VAL A 322 -36.04 5.01 -15.94
CA VAL A 322 -35.17 5.45 -14.83
C VAL A 322 -36.00 6.26 -13.85
N ALA A 323 -36.04 5.83 -12.58
CA ALA A 323 -36.71 6.57 -11.51
C ALA A 323 -35.80 7.68 -10.97
N LEU A 324 -36.19 8.94 -11.11
CA LEU A 324 -35.58 10.06 -10.42
C LEU A 324 -36.17 10.15 -9.01
N ILE A 325 -35.30 10.11 -8.00
CA ILE A 325 -35.68 10.11 -6.58
C ILE A 325 -34.83 11.13 -5.83
N ASP A 326 -35.46 11.93 -4.98
CA ASP A 326 -34.79 12.87 -4.09
C ASP A 326 -34.17 12.14 -2.89
N ARG A 327 -32.92 12.49 -2.56
CA ARG A 327 -32.37 12.15 -1.24
C ARG A 327 -33.26 12.78 -0.17
N GLY A 328 -33.54 12.01 0.88
CA GLY A 328 -34.52 12.36 1.91
C GLY A 328 -34.20 11.65 3.23
N SER A 329 -35.22 11.40 4.04
CA SER A 329 -35.08 10.91 5.42
C SER A 329 -34.90 9.40 5.57
N CYS A 330 -35.27 8.60 4.58
CA CYS A 330 -35.09 7.14 4.59
C CYS A 330 -33.80 6.70 3.89
N ASP A 331 -33.38 5.47 4.18
CA ASP A 331 -32.19 4.85 3.61
C ASP A 331 -32.24 4.74 2.08
N PHE A 332 -31.07 4.84 1.44
CA PHE A 332 -30.94 4.71 -0.01
C PHE A 332 -31.47 3.36 -0.52
N THR A 333 -31.26 2.28 0.25
CA THR A 333 -31.71 0.93 -0.11
C THR A 333 -33.24 0.83 -0.14
N VAL A 334 -33.95 1.50 0.78
CA VAL A 334 -35.43 1.55 0.80
C VAL A 334 -35.96 2.24 -0.45
N LYS A 335 -35.37 3.39 -0.81
CA LYS A 335 -35.74 4.14 -2.03
C LYS A 335 -35.60 3.27 -3.27
N SER A 336 -34.47 2.58 -3.38
CA SER A 336 -34.16 1.72 -4.53
C SER A 336 -35.07 0.50 -4.61
N LEU A 337 -35.40 -0.12 -3.47
CA LEU A 337 -36.35 -1.24 -3.43
C LEU A 337 -37.78 -0.82 -3.80
N ASN A 338 -38.23 0.37 -3.37
CA ASN A 338 -39.53 0.91 -3.76
C ASN A 338 -39.60 1.21 -5.26
N ALA A 339 -38.53 1.77 -5.85
CA ALA A 339 -38.43 2.00 -7.29
C ALA A 339 -38.43 0.68 -8.07
N GLN A 340 -37.67 -0.32 -7.60
CA GLN A 340 -37.64 -1.66 -8.18
C GLN A 340 -39.02 -2.33 -8.14
N ALA A 341 -39.72 -2.25 -7.02
CA ALA A 341 -41.09 -2.78 -6.89
C ALA A 341 -42.07 -2.09 -7.84
N ALA A 342 -41.83 -0.84 -8.19
CA ALA A 342 -42.60 -0.07 -9.17
C ALA A 342 -42.22 -0.37 -10.64
N GLY A 343 -41.25 -1.26 -10.87
CA GLY A 343 -40.81 -1.67 -12.20
C GLY A 343 -39.79 -0.73 -12.85
N ALA A 344 -39.14 0.15 -12.08
CA ALA A 344 -38.04 0.96 -12.59
C ALA A 344 -36.90 0.06 -13.10
N THR A 345 -36.18 0.50 -14.14
CA THR A 345 -35.01 -0.20 -14.67
C THR A 345 -33.70 0.27 -14.03
N ALA A 346 -33.70 1.48 -13.46
CA ALA A 346 -32.58 2.09 -12.76
C ALA A 346 -33.07 3.21 -11.83
N VAL A 347 -32.21 3.66 -10.92
CA VAL A 347 -32.50 4.79 -10.02
C VAL A 347 -31.45 5.88 -10.16
N LEU A 348 -31.92 7.10 -10.45
CA LEU A 348 -31.14 8.32 -10.40
C LEU A 348 -31.50 9.09 -9.13
N LEU A 349 -30.57 9.16 -8.18
CA LEU A 349 -30.74 9.92 -6.95
C LEU A 349 -30.27 11.35 -7.15
N ALA A 350 -31.10 12.32 -6.77
CA ALA A 350 -30.71 13.73 -6.67
C ALA A 350 -30.30 14.02 -5.22
N ASN A 351 -29.03 14.40 -5.00
CA ASN A 351 -28.57 14.80 -3.66
C ASN A 351 -29.33 16.04 -3.18
N ASN A 352 -29.49 16.17 -1.87
CA ASN A 352 -30.15 17.31 -1.23
C ASN A 352 -29.21 18.14 -0.37
N GLN A 353 -27.92 17.78 -0.32
CA GLN A 353 -26.86 18.51 0.37
C GLN A 353 -25.75 18.88 -0.63
N ALA A 354 -25.01 19.95 -0.37
CA ALA A 354 -23.84 20.31 -1.17
C ALA A 354 -22.75 19.22 -1.09
N ALA A 355 -22.51 18.69 0.11
CA ALA A 355 -21.58 17.59 0.33
C ALA A 355 -21.98 16.34 -0.48
N GLY A 356 -21.03 15.84 -1.27
CA GLY A 356 -21.12 14.55 -1.95
C GLY A 356 -21.35 13.40 -0.97
N VAL A 357 -21.98 12.33 -1.45
CA VAL A 357 -22.17 11.10 -0.68
C VAL A 357 -22.23 9.91 -1.63
N THR A 358 -21.58 8.81 -1.26
CA THR A 358 -21.77 7.52 -1.93
C THR A 358 -23.01 6.84 -1.34
N PRO A 359 -24.05 6.53 -2.13
CA PRO A 359 -25.22 5.83 -1.59
C PRO A 359 -24.85 4.44 -1.07
N GLY A 360 -24.93 4.26 0.25
CA GLY A 360 -24.62 3.00 0.92
C GLY A 360 -25.77 2.42 1.73
N GLY A 361 -25.52 1.29 2.38
CA GLY A 361 -26.45 0.60 3.28
C GLY A 361 -26.62 -0.87 2.94
N THR A 362 -27.14 -1.65 3.91
CA THR A 362 -27.45 -3.07 3.73
C THR A 362 -28.91 -3.23 3.32
N PRO A 363 -29.21 -3.67 2.09
CA PRO A 363 -30.60 -3.82 1.65
C PRO A 363 -31.33 -4.93 2.43
N ALA A 364 -32.58 -4.69 2.82
CA ALA A 364 -33.45 -5.71 3.41
C ALA A 364 -33.82 -6.84 2.41
N SER A 365 -33.57 -6.62 1.12
CA SER A 365 -33.73 -7.57 0.02
C SER A 365 -32.81 -7.16 -1.14
N PRO A 366 -32.43 -8.07 -2.06
CA PRO A 366 -31.55 -7.73 -3.17
C PRO A 366 -32.08 -6.58 -4.05
N VAL A 367 -31.26 -5.55 -4.23
CA VAL A 367 -31.46 -4.50 -5.23
C VAL A 367 -30.81 -4.98 -6.53
N ASN A 368 -31.61 -5.19 -7.57
CA ASN A 368 -31.23 -5.78 -8.84
C ASN A 368 -31.16 -4.76 -9.99
N ILE A 369 -31.38 -3.47 -9.69
CA ILE A 369 -31.30 -2.36 -10.65
C ILE A 369 -30.17 -1.42 -10.25
N PRO A 370 -29.45 -0.80 -11.21
CA PRO A 370 -28.35 0.09 -10.91
C PRO A 370 -28.85 1.40 -10.30
N VAL A 371 -28.05 1.94 -9.38
CA VAL A 371 -28.36 3.16 -8.61
C VAL A 371 -27.16 4.09 -8.66
N ILE A 372 -27.38 5.33 -9.10
CA ILE A 372 -26.37 6.40 -9.10
C ILE A 372 -26.91 7.64 -8.41
N LEU A 373 -26.03 8.50 -7.91
CA LEU A 373 -26.37 9.77 -7.29
C LEU A 373 -25.62 10.92 -7.94
N VAL A 374 -26.35 11.96 -8.36
CA VAL A 374 -25.78 13.21 -8.88
C VAL A 374 -25.75 14.28 -7.80
N SER A 375 -24.93 15.32 -8.01
CA SER A 375 -24.81 16.46 -7.10
C SER A 375 -26.16 17.17 -6.86
N GLN A 376 -26.24 18.00 -5.82
CA GLN A 376 -27.45 18.79 -5.54
C GLN A 376 -27.78 19.75 -6.70
N ALA A 377 -26.77 20.42 -7.24
CA ALA A 377 -26.92 21.37 -8.35
C ALA A 377 -27.40 20.66 -9.62
N ASP A 378 -26.80 19.51 -9.95
CA ASP A 378 -27.19 18.72 -11.11
C ASP A 378 -28.58 18.13 -10.95
N GLY A 379 -28.88 17.56 -9.78
CA GLY A 379 -30.22 17.07 -9.45
C GLY A 379 -31.29 18.16 -9.59
N ALA A 380 -31.02 19.39 -9.15
CA ALA A 380 -31.93 20.52 -9.34
C ALA A 380 -32.11 20.88 -10.82
N LYS A 381 -31.02 20.91 -11.60
CA LYS A 381 -31.07 21.18 -13.06
C LYS A 381 -31.88 20.12 -13.81
N LEU A 382 -31.69 18.84 -13.48
CA LEU A 382 -32.43 17.73 -14.09
C LEU A 382 -33.92 17.79 -13.73
N LYS A 383 -34.26 18.03 -12.47
CA LYS A 383 -35.65 18.18 -12.01
C LYS A 383 -36.38 19.34 -12.69
N ALA A 384 -35.70 20.48 -12.86
CA ALA A 384 -36.27 21.64 -13.56
C ALA A 384 -36.59 21.36 -15.05
N ASN A 385 -36.02 20.30 -15.63
CA ASN A 385 -36.10 19.96 -17.04
C ASN A 385 -36.59 18.52 -17.29
N LEU A 386 -37.41 17.98 -16.39
CA LEU A 386 -37.80 16.57 -16.39
C LEU A 386 -38.65 16.15 -17.60
N ALA A 387 -39.41 17.07 -18.19
CA ALA A 387 -40.29 16.76 -19.31
C ALA A 387 -39.48 16.30 -20.54
N GLY A 388 -39.64 15.03 -20.92
CA GLY A 388 -38.89 14.42 -22.03
C GLY A 388 -37.44 14.07 -21.68
N LEU A 389 -37.05 14.14 -20.40
CA LEU A 389 -35.69 13.89 -19.99
C LEU A 389 -35.26 12.47 -20.31
N THR A 390 -34.14 12.34 -21.02
CA THR A 390 -33.56 11.06 -21.43
C THR A 390 -32.07 11.11 -21.23
N GLY A 391 -31.52 10.07 -20.61
CA GLY A 391 -30.09 9.98 -20.42
C GLY A 391 -29.60 8.56 -20.24
N SER A 392 -28.28 8.41 -20.25
CA SER A 392 -27.60 7.13 -20.12
C SER A 392 -26.24 7.29 -19.43
N VAL A 393 -25.81 6.29 -18.67
CA VAL A 393 -24.42 6.23 -18.20
C VAL A 393 -23.48 5.92 -19.36
N GLY A 394 -22.31 6.55 -19.37
CA GLY A 394 -21.27 6.27 -20.35
C GLY A 394 -19.97 6.98 -20.01
N LYS A 395 -19.00 6.90 -20.93
CA LYS A 395 -17.75 7.65 -20.80
C LYS A 395 -17.93 9.09 -21.26
N GLY A 396 -17.44 10.02 -20.46
CA GLY A 396 -17.44 11.45 -20.74
C GLY A 396 -16.25 11.88 -21.60
N THR A 397 -16.03 13.19 -21.63
CA THR A 397 -14.87 13.82 -22.27
C THR A 397 -13.82 14.23 -21.24
N GLY A 398 -12.59 14.51 -21.68
CA GLY A 398 -11.48 14.85 -20.79
C GLY A 398 -10.91 13.67 -20.01
N LEU A 399 -10.06 13.97 -19.03
CA LEU A 399 -9.50 12.98 -18.10
C LEU A 399 -10.32 12.99 -16.80
N ALA A 400 -10.58 11.81 -16.26
CA ALA A 400 -11.30 11.68 -15.00
C ALA A 400 -10.51 12.31 -13.85
N GLY A 401 -11.20 12.99 -12.95
CA GLY A 401 -10.54 13.66 -11.83
C GLY A 401 -9.65 14.82 -12.25
N THR A 402 -10.01 15.56 -13.31
CA THR A 402 -9.27 16.76 -13.73
C THR A 402 -10.18 17.95 -13.96
N ASN A 403 -9.64 19.15 -13.79
CA ASN A 403 -10.24 20.41 -14.19
C ASN A 403 -9.25 21.24 -15.03
N ALA A 404 -9.54 22.53 -15.26
CA ALA A 404 -8.67 23.40 -16.04
C ALA A 404 -7.31 23.69 -15.37
N ASP A 405 -7.22 23.51 -14.06
CA ASP A 405 -6.01 23.74 -13.27
C ASP A 405 -5.11 22.53 -13.19
N GLY A 406 -5.69 21.32 -13.18
CA GLY A 406 -4.93 20.08 -13.17
C GLY A 406 -5.67 18.85 -12.68
N VAL A 407 -4.95 18.00 -11.95
CA VAL A 407 -5.50 16.77 -11.36
C VAL A 407 -6.11 17.10 -10.00
N LEU A 408 -7.36 16.74 -9.78
CA LEU A 408 -8.13 17.14 -8.61
C LEU A 408 -7.53 16.58 -7.32
N ILE A 409 -7.52 17.43 -6.29
CA ILE A 409 -7.15 17.11 -4.92
C ILE A 409 -8.43 17.05 -4.08
N TYR A 410 -8.47 16.12 -3.14
CA TYR A 410 -9.62 15.89 -2.29
C TYR A 410 -9.91 17.10 -1.38
N ALA A 411 -10.94 17.85 -1.71
CA ALA A 411 -11.41 19.04 -0.98
C ALA A 411 -12.91 18.91 -0.66
N PRO A 412 -13.30 18.01 0.26
CA PRO A 412 -14.71 17.77 0.57
C PRO A 412 -15.38 19.00 1.19
N ALA A 413 -16.70 19.13 1.02
CA ALA A 413 -17.48 20.23 1.61
C ALA A 413 -17.46 20.30 3.16
N VAL A 414 -16.94 19.26 3.82
CA VAL A 414 -16.69 19.22 5.26
C VAL A 414 -15.26 18.76 5.45
N LEU A 415 -14.48 19.51 6.23
CA LEU A 415 -13.09 19.19 6.49
C LEU A 415 -12.99 17.77 7.05
N SER A 416 -12.13 16.96 6.42
CA SER A 416 -11.76 15.64 6.89
C SER A 416 -10.32 15.73 7.39
N PRO A 417 -10.09 15.88 8.71
CA PRO A 417 -8.75 16.05 9.25
C PRO A 417 -7.82 14.93 8.80
N GLY A 418 -6.62 15.29 8.32
CA GLY A 418 -5.64 14.34 7.77
C GLY A 418 -5.90 13.90 6.32
N SER A 419 -7.12 14.07 5.79
CA SER A 419 -7.45 13.67 4.42
C SER A 419 -7.58 14.86 3.46
N SER A 420 -8.31 15.90 3.85
CA SER A 420 -8.49 17.09 3.03
C SER A 420 -7.14 17.66 2.58
N PHE A 421 -7.04 18.03 1.30
CA PHE A 421 -5.87 18.65 0.68
C PHE A 421 -4.63 17.75 0.51
N SER A 422 -4.55 16.60 1.19
CA SER A 422 -3.39 15.70 1.13
C SER A 422 -3.64 14.39 0.35
N HIS A 423 -4.69 14.35 -0.47
CA HIS A 423 -5.07 13.17 -1.27
C HIS A 423 -5.48 13.57 -2.67
N TYR A 424 -5.28 12.67 -3.64
CA TYR A 424 -6.00 12.74 -4.89
C TYR A 424 -7.50 12.60 -4.67
N ASP A 425 -8.28 13.23 -5.54
CA ASP A 425 -9.73 13.16 -5.49
C ASP A 425 -10.27 11.80 -5.96
N THR A 426 -11.37 11.33 -5.36
CA THR A 426 -11.99 10.04 -5.68
C THR A 426 -12.71 9.99 -7.04
N ARG A 427 -12.67 11.08 -7.82
CA ARG A 427 -13.14 11.11 -9.22
C ARG A 427 -12.10 10.65 -10.23
N LEU A 428 -10.87 10.36 -9.79
CA LEU A 428 -9.86 9.77 -10.67
C LEU A 428 -10.36 8.40 -11.17
N THR A 429 -10.01 8.05 -12.41
CA THR A 429 -10.25 6.70 -12.93
C THR A 429 -9.08 6.28 -13.81
N PRO A 430 -8.45 5.11 -13.60
CA PRO A 430 -8.58 4.24 -12.42
C PRO A 430 -8.33 5.00 -11.10
N ASN A 431 -8.75 4.41 -9.98
CA ASN A 431 -8.50 5.04 -8.68
C ASN A 431 -6.99 5.14 -8.42
N ALA A 432 -6.57 6.18 -7.70
CA ALA A 432 -5.18 6.40 -7.33
C ALA A 432 -4.87 5.87 -5.93
N ILE A 433 -3.63 5.42 -5.72
CA ILE A 433 -3.16 4.89 -4.45
C ILE A 433 -3.19 5.94 -3.35
N MET A 434 -3.02 7.22 -3.69
CA MET A 434 -3.10 8.37 -2.76
C MET A 434 -4.51 9.00 -2.71
N GLU A 435 -5.56 8.25 -3.02
CA GLU A 435 -6.93 8.62 -2.60
C GLU A 435 -7.13 8.31 -1.12
N TYR A 436 -7.98 9.09 -0.43
CA TYR A 436 -8.17 8.96 1.03
C TYR A 436 -8.81 7.62 1.46
N ALA A 437 -9.39 6.88 0.53
CA ALA A 437 -10.06 5.61 0.79
C ALA A 437 -9.49 4.52 -0.12
N ILE A 438 -9.30 3.32 0.45
CA ILE A 438 -8.82 2.18 -0.31
C ILE A 438 -9.86 1.70 -1.33
N ASN A 439 -9.41 1.43 -2.55
CA ASN A 439 -10.23 0.89 -3.63
C ASN A 439 -9.75 -0.50 -4.07
N GLN A 440 -10.68 -1.33 -4.54
CA GLN A 440 -10.38 -2.72 -4.93
C GLN A 440 -9.64 -2.86 -6.27
N ASP A 441 -9.63 -1.82 -7.10
CA ASP A 441 -8.95 -1.81 -8.40
C ASP A 441 -7.50 -1.31 -8.33
N LEU A 442 -7.02 -0.90 -7.15
CA LEU A 442 -5.64 -0.45 -6.92
C LEU A 442 -4.65 -1.60 -7.14
N ARG A 443 -3.63 -1.37 -7.96
CA ARG A 443 -2.57 -2.34 -8.26
C ARG A 443 -1.20 -1.83 -7.81
N GLY A 444 -1.09 -1.42 -6.54
CA GLY A 444 0.10 -0.76 -5.99
C GLY A 444 1.39 -1.59 -6.14
N GLU A 445 1.28 -2.91 -6.28
CA GLU A 445 2.43 -3.76 -6.54
C GLU A 445 3.06 -3.48 -7.93
N ILE A 446 2.31 -3.02 -8.92
CA ILE A 446 2.81 -2.75 -10.28
C ILE A 446 2.53 -1.34 -10.81
N ASP A 447 1.65 -0.57 -10.17
CA ASP A 447 1.22 0.75 -10.60
C ASP A 447 0.97 1.66 -9.41
N LEU A 448 1.75 2.74 -9.34
CA LEU A 448 1.61 3.82 -8.35
C LEU A 448 1.02 5.10 -8.97
N ASP A 449 0.35 5.00 -10.12
CA ASP A 449 -0.39 6.10 -10.76
C ASP A 449 0.44 7.39 -10.96
N LEU A 450 -0.09 8.55 -10.57
CA LEU A 450 0.58 9.84 -10.65
C LEU A 450 1.42 10.14 -9.41
N THR A 451 1.48 9.24 -8.43
CA THR A 451 2.23 9.44 -7.19
C THR A 451 3.73 9.67 -7.43
N PRO A 452 4.45 8.88 -8.26
CA PRO A 452 5.84 9.16 -8.60
C PRO A 452 6.05 10.48 -9.36
N ALA A 453 5.08 10.88 -10.19
CA ALA A 453 5.12 12.16 -10.89
C ALA A 453 5.01 13.33 -9.91
N LEU A 454 4.14 13.20 -8.91
CA LEU A 454 4.02 14.19 -7.84
C LEU A 454 5.30 14.27 -7.01
N PHE A 455 5.90 13.13 -6.64
CA PHE A 455 7.20 13.13 -5.95
C PHE A 455 8.26 13.91 -6.72
N GLN A 456 8.29 13.75 -8.05
CA GLN A 456 9.20 14.53 -8.89
C GLN A 456 8.93 16.03 -8.83
N ASP A 457 7.65 16.44 -8.88
CA ASP A 457 7.28 17.85 -8.79
C ASP A 457 7.64 18.46 -7.43
N ILE A 458 7.50 17.71 -6.33
CA ILE A 458 7.85 18.20 -4.97
C ILE A 458 9.34 18.08 -4.61
N GLY A 459 10.20 17.71 -5.54
CA GLY A 459 11.65 17.81 -5.40
C GLY A 459 12.42 16.48 -5.35
N TRP A 460 11.75 15.32 -5.39
CA TRP A 460 12.47 14.05 -5.49
C TRP A 460 13.14 13.88 -6.86
N GLY A 461 14.40 13.44 -6.85
CA GLY A 461 15.00 12.87 -8.04
C GLY A 461 14.35 11.52 -8.37
N ILE A 462 13.99 11.29 -9.63
CA ILE A 462 13.43 10.01 -10.10
C ILE A 462 14.42 9.26 -10.99
N ASP A 463 14.57 7.96 -10.76
CA ASP A 463 15.33 7.02 -11.58
C ASP A 463 14.39 6.18 -12.46
N ARG A 464 14.41 6.46 -13.75
CA ARG A 464 13.64 5.74 -14.78
C ARG A 464 14.51 4.77 -15.59
N SER A 465 15.75 4.55 -15.17
CA SER A 465 16.64 3.56 -15.81
C SER A 465 16.08 2.15 -15.64
N ASN A 466 16.73 1.18 -16.29
CA ASN A 466 16.36 -0.22 -16.09
C ASN A 466 16.68 -0.67 -14.66
N GLN A 467 15.83 -1.54 -14.13
CA GLN A 467 16.09 -2.24 -12.89
C GLN A 467 17.27 -3.19 -13.09
N THR A 468 18.22 -3.13 -12.16
CA THR A 468 19.29 -4.12 -12.06
C THR A 468 19.03 -5.09 -10.91
N LEU A 469 19.45 -6.34 -11.08
CA LEU A 469 19.63 -7.29 -9.98
C LEU A 469 21.13 -7.37 -9.68
N LEU A 470 21.57 -6.64 -8.64
CA LEU A 470 22.97 -6.27 -8.44
C LEU A 470 23.50 -5.49 -9.66
N THR A 471 24.45 -6.07 -10.40
CA THR A 471 25.06 -5.46 -11.59
C THR A 471 24.41 -5.92 -12.90
N CYS A 472 23.46 -6.85 -12.86
CA CYS A 472 22.82 -7.37 -14.07
C CYS A 472 21.59 -6.54 -14.44
N ASP A 473 21.59 -5.95 -15.64
CA ASP A 473 20.45 -5.19 -16.18
C ASP A 473 19.35 -6.14 -16.66
N THR A 474 18.13 -5.95 -16.13
CA THR A 474 16.95 -6.75 -16.48
C THR A 474 16.26 -6.28 -17.76
N GLY A 475 16.58 -5.10 -18.28
CA GLY A 475 15.90 -4.45 -19.40
C GLY A 475 14.53 -3.85 -19.06
N ILE A 476 14.08 -4.00 -17.81
CA ILE A 476 12.76 -3.55 -17.36
C ILE A 476 12.92 -2.21 -16.63
N PRO A 477 12.31 -1.11 -17.09
CA PRO A 477 12.37 0.18 -16.40
C PRO A 477 11.87 0.08 -14.95
N ARG A 478 12.55 0.77 -14.04
CA ARG A 478 12.12 0.87 -12.63
C ARG A 478 10.76 1.54 -12.50
N LEU A 479 10.58 2.62 -13.27
CA LEU A 479 9.37 3.41 -13.37
C LEU A 479 9.17 3.85 -14.81
N VAL A 480 7.97 3.61 -15.36
CA VAL A 480 7.50 4.17 -16.62
C VAL A 480 6.58 5.36 -16.33
N PRO A 481 6.62 6.45 -17.12
CA PRO A 481 5.66 7.55 -17.00
C PRO A 481 4.21 7.08 -16.90
N GLY A 482 3.45 7.68 -15.99
CA GLY A 482 2.08 7.28 -15.64
C GLY A 482 1.98 6.25 -14.50
N GLY A 483 3.10 5.87 -13.88
CA GLY A 483 3.10 5.16 -12.59
C GLY A 483 3.53 3.70 -12.57
N LEU A 484 3.78 3.08 -13.72
CA LEU A 484 4.08 1.65 -13.77
C LEU A 484 5.46 1.34 -13.20
N VAL A 485 5.52 0.47 -12.19
CA VAL A 485 6.72 0.14 -11.41
C VAL A 485 7.13 -1.34 -11.52
N ILE A 486 7.03 -1.92 -12.72
CA ILE A 486 7.34 -3.34 -12.95
C ILE A 486 8.78 -3.68 -12.54
N GLY A 487 9.75 -2.83 -12.86
CA GLY A 487 11.14 -3.01 -12.43
C GLY A 487 11.29 -2.95 -10.91
N ALA A 488 10.60 -2.02 -10.24
CA ALA A 488 10.57 -1.96 -8.78
C ALA A 488 10.03 -3.25 -8.15
N ASN A 489 8.94 -3.78 -8.71
CA ASN A 489 8.34 -5.05 -8.28
C ASN A 489 9.32 -6.23 -8.44
N VAL A 490 10.14 -6.24 -9.50
CA VAL A 490 11.15 -7.28 -9.75
C VAL A 490 12.21 -7.31 -8.65
N ILE A 491 12.80 -6.17 -8.29
CA ILE A 491 13.80 -6.13 -7.22
C ILE A 491 13.18 -6.43 -5.85
N ALA A 492 11.93 -5.98 -5.63
CA ALA A 492 11.23 -6.24 -4.38
C ALA A 492 10.98 -7.74 -4.18
N ASN A 493 10.47 -8.43 -5.20
CA ASN A 493 10.31 -9.89 -5.19
C ASN A 493 11.64 -10.61 -5.03
N ALA A 494 12.69 -10.18 -5.74
CA ALA A 494 14.01 -10.80 -5.62
C ALA A 494 14.54 -10.76 -4.18
N ARG A 495 14.42 -9.62 -3.50
CA ARG A 495 14.86 -9.50 -2.11
C ARG A 495 13.99 -10.29 -1.14
N ILE A 496 12.66 -10.23 -1.26
CA ILE A 496 11.76 -11.01 -0.39
C ILE A 496 11.96 -12.52 -0.55
N ILE A 497 12.04 -13.01 -1.79
CA ILE A 497 12.25 -14.44 -2.06
C ILE A 497 13.63 -14.85 -1.55
N ALA A 498 14.69 -14.06 -1.79
CA ALA A 498 16.02 -14.39 -1.29
C ALA A 498 16.05 -14.46 0.23
N ALA A 499 15.52 -13.44 0.92
CA ALA A 499 15.52 -13.33 2.38
C ALA A 499 14.77 -14.48 3.07
N ASN A 500 13.85 -15.15 2.37
CA ASN A 500 13.06 -16.25 2.92
C ASN A 500 13.38 -17.62 2.27
N ALA A 501 14.31 -17.68 1.31
CA ALA A 501 14.70 -18.92 0.66
C ALA A 501 15.70 -19.70 1.53
N ALA A 502 15.46 -21.01 1.68
CA ALA A 502 16.33 -21.89 2.46
C ALA A 502 17.73 -22.08 1.84
N ASN A 503 17.85 -21.87 0.52
CA ASN A 503 19.09 -21.94 -0.24
C ASN A 503 18.91 -21.28 -1.61
N VAL A 504 20.02 -21.15 -2.34
CA VAL A 504 20.05 -20.51 -3.67
C VAL A 504 19.14 -21.20 -4.70
N ASP A 505 18.92 -22.51 -4.60
CA ASP A 505 18.09 -23.24 -5.57
C ASP A 505 16.61 -22.92 -5.40
N VAL A 506 16.16 -22.78 -4.14
CA VAL A 506 14.82 -22.28 -3.80
C VAL A 506 14.65 -20.85 -4.30
N TYR A 507 15.63 -19.97 -4.04
CA TYR A 507 15.62 -18.59 -4.52
C TYR A 507 15.48 -18.52 -6.05
N ARG A 508 16.34 -19.24 -6.77
CA ARG A 508 16.34 -19.28 -8.23
C ARG A 508 15.02 -19.80 -8.79
N SER A 509 14.51 -20.90 -8.22
CA SER A 509 13.23 -21.48 -8.65
C SER A 509 12.09 -20.47 -8.49
N GLY A 510 12.01 -19.80 -7.33
CA GLY A 510 11.02 -18.75 -7.06
C GLY A 510 11.12 -17.59 -8.05
N MET A 511 12.32 -17.07 -8.28
CA MET A 511 12.53 -15.98 -9.23
C MET A 511 12.22 -16.35 -10.68
N THR A 512 12.56 -17.58 -11.11
CA THR A 512 12.21 -18.05 -12.46
C THR A 512 10.70 -18.19 -12.63
N ALA A 513 9.99 -18.69 -11.62
CA ALA A 513 8.53 -18.79 -11.64
C ALA A 513 7.88 -17.40 -11.71
N TYR A 514 8.38 -16.45 -10.92
CA TYR A 514 7.92 -15.07 -10.94
C TYR A 514 8.20 -14.38 -12.30
N ALA A 515 9.40 -14.53 -12.86
CA ALA A 515 9.73 -14.00 -14.18
C ALA A 515 8.82 -14.56 -15.29
N ALA A 516 8.51 -15.87 -15.23
CA ALA A 516 7.56 -16.49 -16.15
C ALA A 516 6.14 -15.94 -15.99
N LYS A 517 5.72 -15.65 -14.75
CA LYS A 517 4.43 -15.01 -14.47
C LYS A 517 4.34 -13.61 -15.08
N LEU A 518 5.36 -12.76 -14.90
CA LEU A 518 5.39 -11.43 -15.52
C LEU A 518 5.22 -11.49 -17.04
N ALA A 519 5.91 -12.42 -17.70
CA ALA A 519 5.79 -12.61 -19.15
C ALA A 519 4.41 -13.13 -19.56
N SER A 520 3.86 -14.09 -18.80
CA SER A 520 2.50 -14.64 -19.03
C SER A 520 1.42 -13.58 -18.88
N ASP A 521 1.56 -12.71 -17.88
CA ASP A 521 0.62 -11.62 -17.59
C ASP A 521 0.78 -10.45 -18.59
N GLY A 522 1.78 -10.52 -19.48
CA GLY A 522 2.06 -9.48 -20.47
C GLY A 522 2.57 -8.19 -19.86
N LEU A 523 3.18 -8.25 -18.66
CA LEU A 523 3.75 -7.10 -17.95
C LEU A 523 5.16 -6.76 -18.42
N ILE A 524 5.83 -7.71 -19.08
CA ILE A 524 7.14 -7.53 -19.72
C ILE A 524 7.12 -8.12 -21.13
N ASP A 525 7.88 -7.51 -22.04
CA ASP A 525 8.02 -8.02 -23.40
C ASP A 525 9.01 -9.19 -23.50
N ALA A 526 9.16 -9.76 -24.71
CA ALA A 526 10.06 -10.90 -24.92
C ALA A 526 11.55 -10.58 -24.72
N ALA A 527 11.98 -9.35 -25.02
CA ALA A 527 13.36 -8.90 -24.83
C ALA A 527 13.69 -8.70 -23.34
N GLN A 528 12.75 -8.11 -22.61
CA GLN A 528 12.80 -7.96 -21.16
C GLN A 528 12.79 -9.32 -20.46
N ALA A 529 11.90 -10.23 -20.86
CA ALA A 529 11.88 -11.59 -20.32
C ALA A 529 13.20 -12.33 -20.59
N SER A 530 13.79 -12.17 -21.77
CA SER A 530 15.10 -12.76 -22.09
C SER A 530 16.21 -12.18 -21.20
N SER A 531 16.24 -10.86 -21.02
CA SER A 531 17.23 -10.16 -20.20
C SER A 531 17.11 -10.51 -18.71
N LEU A 532 15.89 -10.54 -18.17
CA LEU A 532 15.64 -10.98 -16.80
C LEU A 532 16.10 -12.43 -16.60
N ASN A 533 15.81 -13.35 -17.53
CA ASN A 533 16.26 -14.75 -17.42
C ASN A 533 17.80 -14.87 -17.42
N ILE A 534 18.54 -14.00 -18.12
CA ILE A 534 20.00 -13.93 -18.04
C ILE A 534 20.45 -13.53 -16.63
N CYS A 535 19.77 -12.56 -16.01
CA CYS A 535 19.99 -12.18 -14.62
C CYS A 535 19.62 -13.28 -13.60
N LEU A 536 18.94 -14.35 -14.03
CA LEU A 536 18.61 -15.50 -13.21
C LEU A 536 19.51 -16.73 -13.47
N SER A 537 20.65 -16.54 -14.17
CA SER A 537 21.67 -17.59 -14.32
C SER A 537 22.20 -18.09 -12.97
N ASN A 538 22.83 -19.28 -12.96
CA ASN A 538 23.38 -19.87 -11.73
C ASN A 538 24.34 -18.94 -10.99
N ALA A 539 25.24 -18.26 -11.73
CA ALA A 539 26.21 -17.34 -11.14
C ALA A 539 25.53 -16.09 -10.57
N ASN A 540 24.60 -15.50 -11.31
CA ASN A 540 23.90 -14.28 -10.89
C ASN A 540 23.02 -14.53 -9.66
N THR A 541 22.25 -15.62 -9.68
CA THR A 541 21.40 -15.99 -8.53
C THR A 541 22.20 -16.37 -7.30
N GLN A 542 23.38 -16.98 -7.46
CA GLN A 542 24.28 -17.21 -6.34
C GLN A 542 24.78 -15.90 -5.72
N ALA A 543 25.19 -14.92 -6.55
CA ALA A 543 25.61 -13.61 -6.07
C ALA A 543 24.47 -12.86 -5.37
N GLN A 544 23.26 -12.86 -5.96
CA GLN A 544 22.07 -12.27 -5.38
C GLN A 544 21.70 -12.92 -4.04
N PHE A 545 21.69 -14.25 -3.96
CA PHE A 545 21.40 -14.96 -2.71
C PHE A 545 22.48 -14.73 -1.65
N THR A 546 23.75 -14.59 -2.03
CA THR A 546 24.81 -14.19 -1.10
C THR A 546 24.61 -12.77 -0.57
N ALA A 547 24.05 -11.86 -1.38
CA ALA A 547 23.82 -10.48 -1.00
C ALA A 547 22.53 -10.27 -0.17
N TRP A 548 21.46 -11.01 -0.48
CA TRP A 548 20.12 -10.76 0.06
C TRP A 548 19.50 -11.95 0.78
N GLY A 549 20.08 -13.13 0.67
CA GLY A 549 19.62 -14.31 1.37
C GLY A 549 19.70 -14.12 2.88
N ALA A 550 18.83 -14.82 3.61
CA ALA A 550 18.97 -14.88 5.06
C ALA A 550 20.41 -15.27 5.40
N PRO A 551 21.07 -14.57 6.34
CA PRO A 551 22.40 -14.95 6.76
C PRO A 551 22.35 -16.42 7.17
N PRO A 552 23.34 -17.24 6.74
CA PRO A 552 23.34 -18.64 7.11
C PRO A 552 23.23 -18.73 8.64
N PRO A 553 22.40 -19.64 9.19
CA PRO A 553 22.31 -19.80 10.62
C PRO A 553 23.74 -19.94 11.18
N PRO A 554 24.05 -19.30 12.32
CA PRO A 554 25.40 -19.31 12.86
C PRO A 554 25.94 -20.75 12.86
N PRO A 555 27.17 -21.00 12.38
CA PRO A 555 27.72 -22.34 12.37
C PRO A 555 27.58 -22.93 13.77
N GLY A 556 27.02 -24.14 13.85
CA GLY A 556 26.75 -24.79 15.12
C GLY A 556 28.02 -24.84 15.97
N ILE A 557 27.89 -24.54 17.25
CA ILE A 557 29.00 -24.56 18.20
C ILE A 557 29.45 -26.01 18.36
N GLU A 558 30.66 -26.33 17.89
CA GLU A 558 31.17 -27.71 17.96
C GLU A 558 31.28 -28.20 19.40
N LEU A 559 30.69 -29.37 19.70
CA LEU A 559 30.90 -30.09 20.94
C LEU A 559 32.03 -31.10 20.73
N THR A 560 32.95 -31.16 21.69
CA THR A 560 33.91 -32.25 21.79
C THR A 560 33.32 -33.31 22.71
N ASN A 561 33.54 -34.59 22.39
CA ASN A 561 33.05 -35.69 23.21
C ASN A 561 33.48 -35.50 24.68
N ASN A 562 32.50 -35.52 25.58
CA ASN A 562 32.70 -35.40 27.02
C ASN A 562 33.28 -34.05 27.51
N VAL A 563 33.12 -32.98 26.72
CA VAL A 563 33.51 -31.61 27.11
C VAL A 563 32.28 -30.71 27.08
N ALA A 564 31.93 -30.15 28.24
CA ALA A 564 30.79 -29.24 28.35
C ALA A 564 31.18 -27.83 27.89
N LYS A 565 30.25 -27.16 27.21
CA LYS A 565 30.35 -25.74 26.84
C LYS A 565 29.32 -24.92 27.61
N THR A 566 29.69 -23.72 28.04
CA THR A 566 28.77 -22.82 28.74
C THR A 566 27.95 -22.00 27.74
N ALA A 567 26.67 -21.82 28.04
CA ALA A 567 25.69 -21.15 27.22
C ALA A 567 24.92 -20.09 28.03
N ALA A 568 24.55 -19.03 27.34
CA ALA A 568 23.68 -17.97 27.84
C ALA A 568 22.88 -17.38 26.66
N GLY A 569 21.70 -16.81 26.93
CA GLY A 569 20.86 -16.20 25.91
C GLY A 569 19.57 -15.60 26.48
N ALA A 570 18.91 -14.75 25.69
CA ALA A 570 17.60 -14.19 26.02
C ALA A 570 16.47 -15.23 25.86
N ALA A 571 15.28 -14.94 26.37
CA ALA A 571 14.09 -15.72 26.05
C ALA A 571 13.84 -15.70 24.53
N GLY A 572 13.41 -16.81 23.95
CA GLY A 572 13.23 -16.99 22.51
C GLY A 572 14.53 -17.23 21.72
N SER A 573 15.70 -16.83 22.25
CA SER A 573 16.97 -17.02 21.56
C SER A 573 17.34 -18.50 21.38
N THR A 574 17.93 -18.83 20.24
CA THR A 574 18.33 -20.20 19.89
C THR A 574 19.83 -20.28 19.65
N LYS A 575 20.47 -21.31 20.21
CA LYS A 575 21.86 -21.68 19.93
C LYS A 575 21.94 -23.11 19.43
N VAL A 576 22.69 -23.32 18.37
CA VAL A 576 22.88 -24.64 17.76
C VAL A 576 24.24 -25.19 18.16
N TYR A 577 24.28 -26.44 18.58
CA TYR A 577 25.49 -27.19 18.92
C TYR A 577 25.59 -28.43 18.03
N VAL A 578 26.80 -28.82 17.64
CA VAL A 578 27.00 -29.97 16.76
C VAL A 578 28.00 -30.95 17.35
N LEU A 579 27.70 -32.25 17.31
CA LEU A 579 28.61 -33.32 17.72
C LEU A 579 28.75 -34.34 16.59
N THR A 580 29.96 -34.52 16.09
CA THR A 580 30.27 -35.57 15.11
C THR A 580 30.46 -36.90 15.83
N VAL A 581 29.53 -37.83 15.60
CA VAL A 581 29.55 -39.17 16.20
C VAL A 581 30.25 -40.15 15.25
N PRO A 582 31.34 -40.83 15.65
CA PRO A 582 32.03 -41.80 14.81
C PRO A 582 31.21 -43.08 14.59
N THR A 583 31.57 -43.87 13.59
CA THR A 583 30.94 -45.19 13.35
C THR A 583 31.14 -46.15 14.53
N GLY A 584 30.08 -46.91 14.85
CA GLY A 584 30.15 -48.01 15.82
C GLY A 584 30.04 -47.62 17.29
N GLN A 585 29.53 -46.43 17.62
CA GLN A 585 29.18 -46.09 19.00
C GLN A 585 27.90 -46.82 19.44
N LYS A 586 27.81 -47.18 20.72
CA LYS A 586 26.65 -47.83 21.31
C LYS A 586 25.70 -46.86 21.99
N THR A 587 26.21 -45.72 22.47
CA THR A 587 25.40 -44.68 23.11
C THR A 587 25.77 -43.29 22.62
N LEU A 588 24.77 -42.42 22.57
CA LEU A 588 24.88 -40.97 22.41
C LEU A 588 24.08 -40.31 23.53
N GLY A 589 24.65 -39.31 24.19
CA GLY A 589 23.98 -38.41 25.12
C GLY A 589 24.17 -36.96 24.69
N LEU A 590 23.08 -36.20 24.64
CA LEU A 590 23.09 -34.75 24.40
C LEU A 590 22.28 -34.12 25.52
N ARG A 591 22.86 -33.22 26.30
CA ARG A 591 22.19 -32.67 27.48
C ARG A 591 22.54 -31.22 27.78
N THR A 592 21.62 -30.55 28.44
CA THR A 592 21.83 -29.28 29.15
C THR A 592 21.77 -29.52 30.66
N PHE A 593 22.49 -28.72 31.45
CA PHE A 593 22.41 -28.75 32.92
C PHE A 593 23.04 -27.52 33.56
N GLY A 594 22.69 -27.24 34.81
CA GLY A 594 23.26 -26.14 35.59
C GLY A 594 22.80 -24.75 35.13
N GLY A 595 23.45 -23.71 35.65
CA GLY A 595 23.10 -22.32 35.36
C GLY A 595 21.74 -21.88 35.89
N SER A 596 21.29 -20.70 35.44
CA SER A 596 19.97 -20.13 35.72
C SER A 596 19.14 -20.02 34.44
N GLY A 597 17.81 -19.92 34.56
CA GLY A 597 16.88 -19.77 33.43
C GLY A 597 16.07 -21.03 33.15
N ASP A 598 15.57 -21.12 31.92
CA ASP A 598 14.75 -22.23 31.43
C ASP A 598 15.06 -22.44 29.96
N VAL A 599 15.49 -23.64 29.57
CA VAL A 599 15.83 -23.99 28.19
C VAL A 599 15.13 -25.25 27.75
N SER A 600 14.69 -25.27 26.50
CA SER A 600 14.29 -26.49 25.81
C SER A 600 15.36 -26.92 24.82
N ILE A 601 15.42 -28.22 24.55
CA ILE A 601 16.27 -28.81 23.51
C ILE A 601 15.46 -29.46 22.40
N SER A 602 16.04 -29.45 21.20
CA SER A 602 15.61 -30.25 20.06
C SER A 602 16.84 -30.91 19.44
N VAL A 603 16.72 -32.16 19.01
CA VAL A 603 17.85 -32.93 18.46
C VAL A 603 17.56 -33.36 17.04
N THR A 604 18.48 -33.07 16.11
CA THR A 604 18.41 -33.54 14.72
C THR A 604 19.49 -34.58 14.48
N ASN A 605 19.11 -35.72 13.89
CA ASN A 605 20.04 -36.79 13.55
C ASN A 605 20.81 -36.50 12.24
N PRO A 606 21.82 -37.31 11.88
CA PRO A 606 22.60 -37.12 10.66
C PRO A 606 21.80 -37.19 9.35
N ALA A 607 20.58 -37.73 9.38
CA ALA A 607 19.67 -37.79 8.24
C ALA A 607 18.72 -36.59 8.16
N GLY A 608 18.90 -35.57 9.02
CA GLY A 608 18.05 -34.37 9.05
C GLY A 608 16.72 -34.56 9.78
N VAL A 609 16.49 -35.70 10.45
CA VAL A 609 15.24 -35.98 11.17
C VAL A 609 15.31 -35.44 12.59
N VAL A 610 14.37 -34.55 12.93
CA VAL A 610 14.18 -34.02 14.29
C VAL A 610 13.60 -35.11 15.20
N LYS A 611 14.14 -35.24 16.40
CA LYS A 611 13.73 -36.20 17.43
C LYS A 611 12.95 -35.48 18.53
N ASP A 612 11.74 -35.96 18.79
CA ASP A 612 10.90 -35.45 19.87
C ASP A 612 11.61 -35.52 21.22
N GLN A 613 11.55 -34.43 21.99
CA GLN A 613 12.09 -34.34 23.34
C GLN A 613 11.02 -33.86 24.32
N PRO A 614 10.75 -34.62 25.40
CA PRO A 614 9.87 -34.16 26.46
C PRO A 614 10.61 -33.13 27.32
N ASN A 615 10.61 -31.88 26.85
CA ASN A 615 11.21 -30.75 27.53
C ASN A 615 10.50 -30.45 28.85
N LYS A 616 11.26 -30.13 29.89
CA LYS A 616 10.78 -29.81 31.23
C LYS A 616 11.12 -28.37 31.58
N ALA A 617 10.47 -27.85 32.61
CA ALA A 617 10.85 -26.54 33.13
C ALA A 617 12.24 -26.59 33.79
N GLY A 618 13.12 -25.67 33.41
CA GLY A 618 14.47 -25.52 33.94
C GLY A 618 15.54 -25.77 32.90
N ASN A 619 16.76 -26.10 33.34
CA ASN A 619 17.92 -26.21 32.45
C ASN A 619 18.45 -27.65 32.28
N SER A 620 17.73 -28.65 32.77
CA SER A 620 18.19 -30.03 32.86
C SER A 620 17.52 -30.91 31.82
N GLU A 621 17.81 -30.66 30.56
CA GLU A 621 17.29 -31.45 29.45
C GLU A 621 18.28 -32.52 29.01
N ALA A 622 17.77 -33.67 28.58
CA ALA A 622 18.61 -34.77 28.12
C ALA A 622 17.94 -35.56 27.01
N PHE A 623 18.72 -35.84 25.98
CA PHE A 623 18.45 -36.80 24.93
C PHE A 623 19.47 -37.94 24.99
N THR A 624 19.01 -39.16 24.81
CA THR A 624 19.87 -40.33 24.66
C THR A 624 19.44 -41.20 23.49
N ALA A 625 20.40 -41.76 22.76
CA ALA A 625 20.16 -42.75 21.72
C ALA A 625 21.07 -43.96 21.88
N THR A 626 20.53 -45.16 21.64
CA THR A 626 21.28 -46.41 21.53
C THR A 626 21.63 -46.69 20.07
N ASN A 627 22.83 -47.21 19.82
CA ASN A 627 23.38 -47.45 18.49
C ASN A 627 23.18 -46.25 17.53
N PRO A 628 23.65 -45.04 17.89
CA PRO A 628 23.45 -43.85 17.08
C PRO A 628 24.08 -43.99 15.68
N ALA A 629 23.42 -43.42 14.67
CA ALA A 629 24.01 -43.29 13.34
C ALA A 629 25.30 -42.46 13.40
N ALA A 630 26.29 -42.88 12.61
CA ALA A 630 27.50 -42.10 12.41
C ALA A 630 27.16 -40.80 11.65
N GLY A 631 27.85 -39.71 11.98
CA GLY A 631 27.66 -38.41 11.34
C GLY A 631 27.38 -37.29 12.33
N VAL A 632 26.97 -36.15 11.80
CA VAL A 632 26.74 -34.93 12.59
C VAL A 632 25.37 -34.99 13.25
N TRP A 633 25.36 -34.92 14.58
CA TRP A 633 24.15 -34.72 15.37
C TRP A 633 24.07 -33.26 15.80
N THR A 634 22.88 -32.68 15.71
CA THR A 634 22.63 -31.29 16.08
C THR A 634 21.79 -31.22 17.34
N LEU A 635 22.23 -30.45 18.33
CA LEU A 635 21.49 -30.10 19.54
C LEU A 635 21.15 -28.61 19.49
N THR A 636 19.88 -28.29 19.32
CA THR A 636 19.36 -26.93 19.35
C THR A 636 18.86 -26.61 20.75
N VAL A 637 19.42 -25.58 21.38
CA VAL A 637 19.02 -25.08 22.71
C VAL A 637 18.26 -23.78 22.53
N LYS A 638 16.99 -23.74 22.95
CA LYS A 638 16.12 -22.56 22.89
C LYS A 638 15.83 -22.05 24.31
N GLY A 639 16.00 -20.75 24.54
CA GLY A 639 15.61 -20.13 25.80
C GLY A 639 14.09 -20.06 25.93
N VAL A 640 13.50 -20.81 26.85
CA VAL A 640 12.10 -20.61 27.27
C VAL A 640 12.01 -19.36 28.16
N LYS A 641 13.05 -19.12 28.96
CA LYS A 641 13.34 -17.85 29.66
C LYS A 641 14.78 -17.43 29.35
N ALA A 642 15.15 -16.21 29.71
CA ALA A 642 16.55 -15.79 29.67
C ALA A 642 17.39 -16.73 30.56
N TYR A 643 18.51 -17.22 30.04
CA TYR A 643 19.35 -18.23 30.67
C TYR A 643 20.82 -17.82 30.66
N SER A 644 21.56 -18.24 31.70
CA SER A 644 22.98 -17.93 31.85
C SER A 644 23.71 -19.04 32.58
N GLY A 645 24.96 -19.31 32.17
CA GLY A 645 25.79 -20.34 32.79
C GLY A 645 25.33 -21.78 32.54
N VAL A 646 24.42 -22.02 31.59
CA VAL A 646 23.90 -23.36 31.28
C VAL A 646 25.00 -24.18 30.59
N SER A 647 25.29 -25.37 31.09
CA SER A 647 26.26 -26.28 30.47
C SER A 647 25.59 -27.14 29.41
N VAL A 648 26.18 -27.20 28.22
CA VAL A 648 25.75 -28.02 27.08
C VAL A 648 26.81 -29.08 26.82
N LEU A 649 26.43 -30.35 26.83
CA LEU A 649 27.37 -31.47 26.76
C LEU A 649 26.88 -32.52 25.76
N GLY A 650 27.82 -32.97 24.94
CA GLY A 650 27.67 -34.13 24.08
C GLY A 650 28.60 -35.26 24.50
N THR A 651 28.07 -36.48 24.58
CA THR A 651 28.82 -37.68 24.91
C THR A 651 28.49 -38.82 23.94
N TYR A 652 29.49 -39.62 23.59
CA TYR A 652 29.29 -40.91 22.95
C TYR A 652 30.27 -41.95 23.51
N SER A 653 29.85 -43.21 23.52
CA SER A 653 30.70 -44.33 23.95
C SER A 653 30.42 -45.60 23.15
N LYS A 654 31.44 -46.46 23.08
CA LYS A 654 31.35 -47.83 22.55
C LYS A 654 30.85 -48.84 23.57
#